data_AF-A0A124I5M4-F1
#
_entry.id   AF-A0A124I5M4-F1
#
_cell.length_a   1.000
_cell.length_b   1.000
_cell.length_c   1.000
_cell.angle_alpha   90.00
_cell.angle_beta   90.00
_cell.angle_gamma   90.00
#
_symmetry.space_group_name_H-M   'P 1'
#
loop_
_entity.id
_entity.type
_entity.pdbx_description
1 polymer ?
#
loop_
_entity_poly.entity_id
_entity_poly.type
_entity_poly.pdbx_seq_one_letter_code
_entity_poly.pdbx_strand_id
1 'polypeptide(L)'
;MELTPERALEQVEDWLATPHRLDPTLAIRGAAGSGKTELLRKLSERMPHAVYLDCQRMEAGDIARHLLQEWGAAHEGHSLAAAARAITGDGVALLANVHWAGSLVTSNEASRITQDMVSHFRRSARPMIWFVIECEADEPWLFLPSENELFLQAPGDQQVQAAELTALLTVQPALWALAASELRDTPLAVWAELCRTFEIPSSDEELARLADHLGDLVDRSSDGTGEVTVSFRWESLRHRIRKLRPVDHGAIFAALLRSLDQRAGGPWSSVGPVGAYAARTLGLHAVQAGLLDEVLSNGTVLANLDPADLLRALAARWPDGIPPGGIAQDIHYLERLGLDSAPQEEWVAWLHHCALSRGEERLAEAIVREAGARLPWRTIWSNCRPYGMFGRFGKSDNGALGHPSSGATRAKDIAAQATESPSWPFPELVPPVRHIFNRSRDDFSHFRSKRLESGHWLLVGSSGTFVVDVQTVPEQQPHLSHMPSAFMEEPITRASVWECPAPALTKGAPSREWLEATFGRGTCRRLREDELPSGLTHEESRQFLMETGLPALSHQLPFMNTIDAAGTGLVPLRWADDAVPTELSGPFYHLGNWTGGNILLDGETGAVVQDGSTGYDDVVLASSLRKFFILLRLCHEFLVSDFATNYERDDALESLQEWATKIDPVTEDALIWEHALDTELNPWVAM
;
A
#
# COMPACT_ATOMS: atom_id res chain seq x y z
N MET A 1 -11.94 -7.42 31.28
CA MET A 1 -12.77 -7.44 32.52
C MET A 1 -14.15 -6.94 32.14
N GLU A 2 -15.20 -7.70 32.45
CA GLU A 2 -16.58 -7.35 32.07
C GLU A 2 -17.14 -6.30 33.04
N LEU A 3 -17.70 -5.21 32.51
CA LEU A 3 -18.09 -4.03 33.30
C LEU A 3 -19.53 -3.62 33.04
N THR A 4 -20.18 -3.13 34.10
CA THR A 4 -21.43 -2.37 33.97
C THR A 4 -21.13 -0.97 33.39
N PRO A 5 -22.09 -0.32 32.72
CA PRO A 5 -21.88 1.01 32.13
C PRO A 5 -21.40 2.07 33.13
N GLU A 6 -21.89 2.04 34.38
CA GLU A 6 -21.50 2.99 35.43
C GLU A 6 -20.05 2.79 35.86
N ARG A 7 -19.61 1.54 36.02
CA ARG A 7 -18.23 1.22 36.37
C ARG A 7 -17.26 1.46 35.22
N ALA A 8 -17.72 1.26 33.98
CA ALA A 8 -16.96 1.61 32.79
C ALA A 8 -16.72 3.13 32.72
N LEU A 9 -17.72 3.94 33.06
CA LEU A 9 -17.59 5.40 33.07
C LEU A 9 -16.53 5.89 34.07
N GLU A 10 -16.57 5.38 35.31
CA GLU A 10 -15.55 5.68 36.33
C GLU A 10 -14.14 5.28 35.87
N GLN A 11 -14.00 4.12 35.22
CA GLN A 11 -12.71 3.66 34.73
C GLN A 11 -12.15 4.50 33.58
N VAL A 12 -13.00 5.01 32.68
CA VAL A 12 -12.56 5.94 31.63
C VAL A 12 -12.11 7.27 32.23
N GLU A 13 -12.86 7.79 33.21
CA GLU A 13 -12.52 9.03 33.92
C GLU A 13 -11.17 8.89 34.66
N ASP A 14 -10.97 7.79 35.39
CA ASP A 14 -9.69 7.48 36.05
C ASP A 14 -8.54 7.33 35.06
N TRP A 15 -8.80 6.69 33.91
CA TRP A 15 -7.80 6.52 32.85
C TRP A 15 -7.35 7.87 32.27
N LEU A 16 -8.31 8.77 31.97
CA LEU A 16 -8.05 10.13 31.46
C LEU A 16 -7.36 11.02 32.49
N ALA A 17 -7.62 10.83 33.79
CA ALA A 17 -6.97 11.58 34.86
C ALA A 17 -5.51 11.17 35.12
N THR A 18 -5.05 10.04 34.56
CA THR A 18 -3.69 9.52 34.77
C THR A 18 -2.69 10.24 33.86
N PRO A 19 -1.73 11.02 34.39
CA PRO A 19 -0.74 11.73 33.58
C PRO A 19 0.33 10.77 33.01
N HIS A 20 0.95 11.16 31.88
CA HIS A 20 2.14 10.51 31.29
C HIS A 20 1.99 9.03 30.86
N ARG A 21 0.86 8.66 30.25
CA ARG A 21 0.73 7.33 29.60
C ARG A 21 1.56 7.26 28.32
N LEU A 22 2.20 6.11 28.11
CA LEU A 22 2.94 5.81 26.87
C LEU A 22 2.01 5.73 25.65
N ASP A 23 0.76 5.32 25.85
CA ASP A 23 -0.26 5.24 24.83
C ASP A 23 -1.53 6.01 25.23
N PRO A 24 -1.81 7.18 24.59
CA PRO A 24 -2.95 8.02 24.89
C PRO A 24 -4.23 7.57 24.14
N THR A 25 -4.38 6.27 23.87
CA THR A 25 -5.56 5.69 23.21
C THR A 25 -6.24 4.66 24.12
N LEU A 26 -7.56 4.75 24.28
CA LEU A 26 -8.40 3.80 25.02
C LEU A 26 -9.49 3.24 24.09
N ALA A 27 -9.58 1.91 24.00
CA ALA A 27 -10.64 1.26 23.22
C ALA A 27 -11.82 0.83 24.12
N ILE A 28 -13.03 1.19 23.71
CA ILE A 28 -14.28 0.70 24.28
C ILE A 28 -14.85 -0.36 23.34
N ARG A 29 -14.72 -1.63 23.73
CA ARG A 29 -15.14 -2.81 22.97
C ARG A 29 -16.47 -3.37 23.47
N GLY A 30 -17.16 -4.10 22.60
CA GLY A 30 -18.39 -4.81 22.95
C GLY A 30 -19.28 -5.05 21.73
N ALA A 31 -20.22 -5.98 21.85
CA ALA A 31 -21.16 -6.30 20.78
C ALA A 31 -22.02 -5.07 20.41
N ALA A 32 -22.59 -5.08 19.20
CA ALA A 32 -23.53 -4.05 18.77
C ALA A 32 -24.71 -3.98 19.75
N GLY A 33 -25.04 -2.76 20.23
CA GLY A 33 -26.08 -2.55 21.23
C GLY A 33 -25.64 -2.63 22.69
N SER A 34 -24.34 -2.81 23.00
CA SER A 34 -23.85 -2.86 24.40
C SER A 34 -23.79 -1.54 25.15
N GLY A 35 -24.31 -0.45 24.57
CA GLY A 35 -24.36 0.87 25.21
C GLY A 35 -23.06 1.68 25.13
N LYS A 36 -22.11 1.30 24.27
CA LYS A 36 -20.82 2.00 24.10
C LYS A 36 -20.99 3.45 23.65
N THR A 37 -21.82 3.68 22.64
CA THR A 37 -22.15 5.04 22.15
C THR A 37 -22.75 5.90 23.26
N GLU A 38 -23.66 5.34 24.05
CA GLU A 38 -24.30 6.04 25.18
C GLU A 38 -23.29 6.34 26.31
N LEU A 39 -22.31 5.45 26.54
CA LEU A 39 -21.22 5.71 27.48
C LEU A 39 -20.40 6.93 27.03
N LEU A 40 -19.99 6.99 25.75
CA LEU A 40 -19.22 8.12 25.22
C LEU A 40 -20.01 9.43 25.27
N ARG A 41 -21.32 9.38 25.00
CA ARG A 41 -22.22 10.54 25.11
C ARG A 41 -22.33 11.05 26.56
N LYS A 42 -22.44 10.15 27.54
CA LYS A 42 -22.43 10.53 28.97
C LYS A 42 -21.08 11.11 29.38
N LEU A 43 -19.98 10.59 28.84
CA LEU A 43 -18.65 11.11 29.11
C LEU A 43 -18.48 12.54 28.54
N SER A 44 -18.98 12.81 27.34
CA SER A 44 -18.96 14.16 26.75
C SER A 44 -19.78 15.16 27.55
N GLU A 45 -20.92 14.75 28.12
CA GLU A 45 -21.72 15.60 29.02
C GLU A 45 -20.95 15.98 30.31
N ARG A 46 -20.09 15.09 30.82
CA ARG A 46 -19.28 15.32 32.02
C ARG A 46 -17.96 16.03 31.74
N MET A 47 -17.47 15.99 30.50
CA MET A 47 -16.22 16.61 30.06
C MET A 47 -16.50 17.59 28.91
N PRO A 48 -16.94 18.83 29.19
CA PRO A 48 -17.34 19.78 28.15
C PRO A 48 -16.21 20.21 27.19
N HIS A 49 -14.95 19.93 27.55
CA HIS A 49 -13.78 20.20 26.72
C HIS A 49 -13.42 19.01 25.80
N ALA A 50 -14.07 17.86 25.95
CA ALA A 50 -13.89 16.72 25.07
C ALA A 50 -14.74 16.89 23.80
N VAL A 51 -14.14 16.57 22.65
CA VAL A 51 -14.82 16.58 21.36
C VAL A 51 -15.48 15.22 21.15
N TYR A 52 -16.80 15.18 21.20
CA TYR A 52 -17.56 13.98 20.86
C TYR A 52 -17.94 13.98 19.39
N LEU A 53 -17.67 12.87 18.71
CA LEU A 53 -18.01 12.69 17.30
C LEU A 53 -18.60 11.30 17.05
N ASP A 54 -19.77 11.26 16.42
CA ASP A 54 -20.30 10.05 15.82
C ASP A 54 -19.66 9.86 14.44
N CYS A 55 -18.78 8.87 14.33
CA CYS A 55 -17.99 8.63 13.13
C CYS A 55 -18.75 7.84 12.06
N GLN A 56 -20.01 7.45 12.33
CA GLN A 56 -20.82 6.72 11.36
C GLN A 56 -20.88 7.50 10.02
N ARG A 57 -20.59 6.81 8.90
CA ARG A 57 -20.55 7.38 7.53
C ARG A 57 -19.44 8.40 7.26
N MET A 58 -18.60 8.77 8.23
CA MET A 58 -17.51 9.73 8.01
C MET A 58 -16.23 9.04 7.56
N GLU A 59 -15.48 9.65 6.65
CA GLU A 59 -14.13 9.18 6.29
C GLU A 59 -13.11 9.70 7.30
N ALA A 60 -11.93 9.05 7.38
CA ALA A 60 -10.86 9.47 8.30
C ALA A 60 -10.49 10.95 8.13
N GLY A 61 -10.44 11.44 6.89
CA GLY A 61 -10.17 12.85 6.59
C GLY A 61 -11.24 13.81 7.09
N ASP A 62 -12.51 13.41 7.07
CA ASP A 62 -13.63 14.23 7.57
C ASP A 62 -13.57 14.36 9.10
N ILE A 63 -13.29 13.25 9.77
CA ILE A 63 -13.11 13.21 11.23
C ILE A 63 -11.93 14.10 11.63
N ALA A 64 -10.78 13.96 10.96
CA ALA A 64 -9.61 14.76 11.24
C ALA A 64 -9.85 16.27 11.05
N ARG A 65 -10.53 16.68 9.97
CA ARG A 65 -10.90 18.09 9.76
C ARG A 65 -11.84 18.60 10.86
N HIS A 66 -12.82 17.80 11.27
CA HIS A 66 -13.72 18.15 12.37
C HIS A 66 -12.96 18.35 13.69
N LEU A 67 -12.08 17.42 14.05
CA LEU A 67 -11.25 17.53 15.26
C LEU A 67 -10.36 18.77 15.25
N LEU A 68 -9.69 19.05 14.13
CA LEU A 68 -8.86 20.25 13.96
C LEU A 68 -9.68 21.53 14.11
N GLN A 69 -10.88 21.56 13.53
CA GLN A 69 -11.79 22.68 13.65
C GLN A 69 -12.20 22.93 15.11
N GLU A 70 -12.60 21.88 15.84
CA GLU A 70 -13.00 21.97 17.25
C GLU A 70 -11.83 22.38 18.16
N TRP A 71 -10.61 21.98 17.83
CA TRP A 71 -9.38 22.41 18.53
C TRP A 71 -8.83 23.76 18.04
N GLY A 72 -9.52 24.44 17.12
CA GLY A 72 -9.14 25.77 16.63
C GLY A 72 -7.89 25.79 15.76
N ALA A 73 -7.50 24.66 15.17
CA ALA A 73 -6.34 24.52 14.30
C ALA A 73 -6.73 24.80 12.83
N ALA A 74 -5.95 25.68 12.18
CA ALA A 74 -6.09 25.95 10.75
C ALA A 74 -5.64 24.72 9.94
N HIS A 75 -6.46 24.31 8.98
CA HIS A 75 -6.25 23.08 8.21
C HIS A 75 -6.47 23.23 6.70
N GLU A 76 -7.05 24.35 6.24
CA GLU A 76 -7.22 24.61 4.82
C GLU A 76 -5.87 24.72 4.10
N GLY A 77 -5.70 23.96 3.02
CA GLY A 77 -4.46 23.95 2.22
C GLY A 77 -3.26 23.30 2.93
N HIS A 78 -3.45 22.69 4.09
CA HIS A 78 -2.40 22.01 4.85
C HIS A 78 -2.64 20.49 4.88
N SER A 79 -1.56 19.71 4.98
CA SER A 79 -1.69 18.29 5.33
C SER A 79 -2.01 18.11 6.81
N LEU A 80 -2.53 16.94 7.19
CA LEU A 80 -2.91 16.61 8.56
C LEU A 80 -1.73 16.81 9.52
N ALA A 81 -0.53 16.34 9.17
CA ALA A 81 0.66 16.54 10.00
C ALA A 81 0.99 18.03 10.23
N ALA A 82 0.85 18.87 9.20
CA ALA A 82 1.07 20.31 9.31
C ALA A 82 -0.02 20.99 10.15
N ALA A 83 -1.29 20.62 9.95
CA ALA A 83 -2.41 21.16 10.71
C ALA A 83 -2.38 20.73 12.19
N ALA A 84 -2.02 19.47 12.48
CA ALA A 84 -1.90 18.96 13.84
C ALA A 84 -0.83 19.71 14.66
N ARG A 85 0.26 20.17 14.03
CA ARG A 85 1.28 21.00 14.70
C ARG A 85 0.75 22.38 15.14
N ALA A 86 -0.36 22.84 14.55
CA ALA A 86 -0.98 24.11 14.91
C ALA A 86 -1.89 24.02 16.14
N ILE A 87 -2.14 22.81 16.67
CA ILE A 87 -2.91 22.63 17.90
C ILE A 87 -2.10 23.18 19.08
N THR A 88 -2.76 23.99 19.93
CA THR A 88 -2.09 24.74 21.00
C THR A 88 -2.36 24.24 22.42
N GLY A 89 -3.42 23.45 22.63
CA GLY A 89 -3.81 22.92 23.92
C GLY A 89 -4.08 21.42 23.88
N ASP A 90 -4.04 20.79 25.05
CA ASP A 90 -4.38 19.38 25.19
C ASP A 90 -5.85 19.14 24.80
N GLY A 91 -6.14 17.94 24.29
CA GLY A 91 -7.45 17.62 23.74
C GLY A 91 -7.87 16.18 24.03
N VAL A 92 -9.17 15.97 24.21
CA VAL A 92 -9.77 14.63 24.32
C VAL A 92 -10.76 14.45 23.18
N ALA A 93 -10.60 13.40 22.39
CA ALA A 93 -11.53 13.00 21.33
C ALA A 93 -12.27 11.72 21.73
N LEU A 94 -13.61 11.79 21.71
CA LEU A 94 -14.51 10.67 21.99
C LEU A 94 -15.16 10.23 20.68
N LEU A 95 -14.63 9.17 20.08
CA LEU A 95 -14.99 8.71 18.75
C LEU A 95 -15.97 7.54 18.84
N ALA A 96 -17.26 7.80 18.63
CA ALA A 96 -18.30 6.78 18.59
C ALA A 96 -18.40 6.14 17.20
N ASN A 97 -18.86 4.88 17.14
CA ASN A 97 -19.18 4.18 15.90
C ASN A 97 -18.05 4.13 14.84
N VAL A 98 -16.77 4.12 15.26
CA VAL A 98 -15.62 4.10 14.32
C VAL A 98 -15.61 2.87 13.41
N HIS A 99 -16.03 1.72 13.92
CA HIS A 99 -16.23 0.50 13.14
C HIS A 99 -17.33 0.61 12.05
N TRP A 100 -18.12 1.68 12.06
CA TRP A 100 -19.12 2.01 11.03
C TRP A 100 -18.77 3.28 10.24
N ALA A 101 -17.51 3.72 10.31
CA ALA A 101 -17.00 4.80 9.49
C ALA A 101 -17.06 4.46 8.00
N GLY A 102 -16.92 5.51 7.18
CA GLY A 102 -16.93 5.44 5.73
C GLY A 102 -18.32 5.28 5.12
N SER A 103 -18.43 5.66 3.84
CA SER A 103 -19.68 5.53 3.07
C SER A 103 -20.01 4.08 2.65
N LEU A 104 -19.03 3.19 2.73
CA LEU A 104 -19.12 1.77 2.36
C LEU A 104 -19.17 0.87 3.61
N VAL A 105 -19.94 -0.21 3.56
CA VAL A 105 -20.16 -1.10 4.72
C VAL A 105 -18.93 -1.93 5.05
N THR A 106 -18.28 -2.52 4.04
CA THR A 106 -17.09 -3.39 4.24
C THR A 106 -15.77 -2.70 3.91
N SER A 107 -15.66 -1.37 4.10
CA SER A 107 -14.40 -0.66 3.90
C SER A 107 -13.44 -0.81 5.09
N ASN A 108 -12.19 -0.42 4.87
CA ASN A 108 -11.12 -0.41 5.89
C ASN A 108 -10.98 0.96 6.62
N GLU A 109 -11.99 1.83 6.55
CA GLU A 109 -11.89 3.20 7.11
C GLU A 109 -11.62 3.22 8.61
N ALA A 110 -12.13 2.24 9.37
CA ALA A 110 -11.83 2.13 10.80
C ALA A 110 -10.32 1.93 11.08
N SER A 111 -9.63 1.12 10.25
CA SER A 111 -8.18 0.98 10.31
C SER A 111 -7.48 2.30 10.00
N ARG A 112 -7.93 3.05 8.99
CA ARG A 112 -7.35 4.36 8.65
C ARG A 112 -7.49 5.39 9.77
N ILE A 113 -8.63 5.41 10.45
CA ILE A 113 -8.87 6.26 11.61
C ILE A 113 -7.88 5.92 12.73
N THR A 114 -7.73 4.63 13.02
CA THR A 114 -7.00 4.17 14.21
C THR A 114 -5.48 4.08 14.00
N GLN A 115 -5.03 3.76 12.79
CA GLN A 115 -3.62 3.56 12.45
C GLN A 115 -2.99 4.81 11.83
N ASP A 116 -3.70 5.53 10.95
CA ASP A 116 -3.11 6.66 10.23
C ASP A 116 -3.44 7.98 10.94
N MET A 117 -4.73 8.29 11.10
CA MET A 117 -5.19 9.56 11.65
C MET A 117 -4.73 9.76 13.11
N VAL A 118 -5.03 8.79 13.99
CA VAL A 118 -4.63 8.87 15.41
C VAL A 118 -3.11 8.94 15.55
N SER A 119 -2.36 8.14 14.77
CA SER A 119 -0.89 8.16 14.77
C SER A 119 -0.34 9.53 14.37
N HIS A 120 -0.95 10.19 13.38
CA HIS A 120 -0.55 11.52 12.95
C HIS A 120 -0.74 12.58 14.03
N PHE A 121 -1.90 12.62 14.71
CA PHE A 121 -2.11 13.51 15.85
C PHE A 121 -1.08 13.24 16.95
N ARG A 122 -0.81 11.96 17.27
CA ARG A 122 0.17 11.58 18.29
C ARG A 122 1.61 12.01 17.95
N ARG A 123 2.02 11.86 16.69
CA ARG A 123 3.39 12.16 16.24
C ARG A 123 3.62 13.65 15.98
N SER A 124 2.58 14.38 15.57
CA SER A 124 2.73 15.75 15.05
C SER A 124 2.20 16.82 15.98
N ALA A 125 1.19 16.54 16.80
CA ALA A 125 0.70 17.51 17.76
C ALA A 125 1.75 17.75 18.85
N ARG A 126 1.95 19.01 19.23
CA ARG A 126 2.78 19.38 20.38
C ARG A 126 2.09 19.10 21.73
N PRO A 127 0.79 19.40 21.90
CA PRO A 127 0.08 19.08 23.13
C PRO A 127 -0.33 17.60 23.17
N MET A 128 -0.73 17.13 24.35
CA MET A 128 -1.21 15.76 24.55
C MET A 128 -2.65 15.63 24.03
N ILE A 129 -2.86 14.69 23.12
CA ILE A 129 -4.18 14.36 22.57
C ILE A 129 -4.55 12.94 23.00
N TRP A 130 -5.66 12.80 23.72
CA TRP A 130 -6.22 11.51 24.12
C TRP A 130 -7.37 11.10 23.21
N PHE A 131 -7.42 9.82 22.85
CA PHE A 131 -8.48 9.23 22.06
C PHE A 131 -9.20 8.15 22.86
N VAL A 132 -10.53 8.25 22.97
CA VAL A 132 -11.39 7.18 23.45
C VAL A 132 -12.25 6.71 22.29
N ILE A 133 -12.06 5.45 21.86
CA ILE A 133 -12.57 4.95 20.57
C ILE A 133 -13.54 3.80 20.79
N GLU A 134 -14.74 3.91 20.24
CA GLU A 134 -15.71 2.83 20.18
C GLU A 134 -15.35 1.81 19.09
N CYS A 135 -15.19 0.55 19.50
CA CYS A 135 -14.77 -0.56 18.65
C CYS A 135 -15.73 -1.75 18.73
N GLU A 136 -15.81 -2.55 17.66
CA GLU A 136 -16.48 -3.86 17.73
C GLU A 136 -15.66 -4.85 18.58
N ALA A 137 -16.33 -5.85 19.17
CA ALA A 137 -15.70 -6.83 20.05
C ALA A 137 -14.65 -7.71 19.34
N ASP A 138 -14.92 -8.10 18.10
CA ASP A 138 -14.20 -9.19 17.40
C ASP A 138 -13.22 -8.69 16.31
N GLU A 139 -13.04 -7.37 16.17
CA GLU A 139 -12.20 -6.77 15.12
C GLU A 139 -10.77 -6.49 15.66
N PRO A 140 -9.73 -7.08 15.07
CA PRO A 140 -8.35 -6.98 15.56
C PRO A 140 -7.59 -5.73 15.08
N TRP A 141 -8.21 -4.83 14.30
CA TRP A 141 -7.50 -3.68 13.69
C TRP A 141 -6.88 -2.67 14.67
N LEU A 142 -7.23 -2.75 15.96
CA LEU A 142 -6.61 -2.01 17.05
C LEU A 142 -5.86 -2.98 17.97
N PHE A 143 -4.53 -2.87 17.96
CA PHE A 143 -3.65 -3.57 18.88
C PHE A 143 -3.21 -2.61 19.98
N LEU A 144 -3.94 -2.60 21.10
CA LEU A 144 -3.61 -1.82 22.28
C LEU A 144 -3.16 -2.74 23.42
N PRO A 145 -2.33 -2.27 24.36
CA PRO A 145 -2.10 -2.97 25.61
C PRO A 145 -3.44 -3.27 26.31
N SER A 146 -3.57 -4.45 26.93
CA SER A 146 -4.83 -4.87 27.56
C SER A 146 -5.37 -3.90 28.64
N GLU A 147 -4.50 -3.07 29.22
CA GLU A 147 -4.85 -2.02 30.19
C GLU A 147 -5.55 -0.80 29.54
N ASN A 148 -5.50 -0.70 28.22
CA ASN A 148 -6.14 0.33 27.40
C ASN A 148 -7.38 -0.22 26.67
N GLU A 149 -8.01 -1.25 27.22
CA GLU A 149 -9.24 -1.84 26.67
C GLU A 149 -10.31 -2.07 27.73
N LEU A 150 -11.53 -1.59 27.46
CA LEU A 150 -12.72 -1.84 28.28
C LEU A 150 -13.76 -2.61 27.48
N PHE A 151 -14.34 -3.66 28.07
CA PHE A 151 -15.33 -4.51 27.42
C PHE A 151 -16.71 -4.34 28.07
N LEU A 152 -17.67 -3.84 27.30
CA LEU A 152 -19.07 -3.68 27.69
C LEU A 152 -19.92 -4.86 27.20
N GLN A 153 -20.73 -5.42 28.10
CA GLN A 153 -21.68 -6.48 27.76
C GLN A 153 -22.97 -5.94 27.15
N ALA A 154 -23.54 -6.70 26.21
CA ALA A 154 -24.83 -6.38 25.62
C ALA A 154 -25.98 -6.55 26.64
N PRO A 155 -26.84 -5.54 26.84
CA PRO A 155 -28.04 -5.70 27.63
C PRO A 155 -29.07 -6.50 26.84
N GLY A 156 -29.14 -7.82 27.05
CA GLY A 156 -30.24 -8.66 26.56
C GLY A 156 -29.83 -10.00 25.96
N ASP A 157 -30.82 -10.87 25.77
CA ASP A 157 -30.64 -12.19 25.16
C ASP A 157 -30.53 -12.04 23.63
N GLN A 158 -29.33 -12.24 23.09
CA GLN A 158 -29.05 -12.16 21.66
C GLN A 158 -29.89 -13.16 20.85
N GLN A 159 -30.28 -14.29 21.44
CA GLN A 159 -31.04 -15.32 20.75
C GLN A 159 -32.50 -14.90 20.50
N VAL A 160 -33.09 -14.16 21.46
CA VAL A 160 -34.44 -13.60 21.29
C VAL A 160 -34.46 -12.53 20.20
N GLN A 161 -33.48 -11.62 20.21
CA GLN A 161 -33.36 -10.58 19.18
C GLN A 161 -33.16 -11.16 17.77
N ALA A 162 -32.37 -12.23 17.66
CA ALA A 162 -32.17 -12.95 16.40
C ALA A 162 -33.48 -13.56 15.86
N ALA A 163 -34.32 -14.13 16.73
CA ALA A 163 -35.60 -14.71 16.34
C ALA A 163 -36.60 -13.64 15.86
N GLU A 164 -36.70 -12.50 16.55
CA GLU A 164 -37.54 -11.37 16.15
C GLU A 164 -37.12 -10.80 14.79
N LEU A 165 -35.81 -10.62 14.59
CA LEU A 165 -35.27 -10.13 13.33
C LEU A 165 -35.50 -11.12 12.18
N THR A 166 -35.39 -12.42 12.45
CA THR A 166 -35.71 -13.47 11.45
C THR A 166 -37.18 -13.43 11.02
N ALA A 167 -38.09 -13.23 11.98
CA ALA A 167 -39.52 -13.08 11.68
C ALA A 167 -39.78 -11.83 10.83
N LEU A 168 -39.12 -10.70 11.16
CA LEU A 168 -39.21 -9.47 10.37
C LEU A 168 -38.72 -9.67 8.93
N LEU A 169 -37.57 -10.30 8.72
CA LEU A 169 -37.01 -10.55 7.39
C LEU A 169 -37.85 -11.53 6.55
N THR A 170 -38.64 -12.39 7.21
CA THR A 170 -39.59 -13.29 6.52
C THR A 170 -40.78 -12.50 5.97
N VAL A 171 -41.28 -11.51 6.71
CA VAL A 171 -42.39 -10.65 6.29
C VAL A 171 -41.91 -9.58 5.29
N GLN A 172 -40.70 -9.05 5.50
CA GLN A 172 -40.11 -7.96 4.72
C GLN A 172 -38.75 -8.36 4.13
N PRO A 173 -38.70 -9.27 3.14
CA PRO A 173 -37.44 -9.75 2.56
C PRO A 173 -36.63 -8.64 1.88
N ALA A 174 -37.28 -7.57 1.42
CA ALA A 174 -36.62 -6.42 0.83
C ALA A 174 -35.63 -5.74 1.80
N LEU A 175 -35.83 -5.81 3.13
CA LEU A 175 -34.87 -5.29 4.10
C LEU A 175 -33.51 -6.01 4.02
N TRP A 176 -33.51 -7.31 3.72
CA TRP A 176 -32.25 -8.02 3.51
C TRP A 176 -31.55 -7.57 2.22
N ALA A 177 -32.30 -7.31 1.14
CA ALA A 177 -31.72 -6.74 -0.08
C ALA A 177 -31.11 -5.34 0.18
N LEU A 178 -31.75 -4.51 1.01
CA LEU A 178 -31.16 -3.22 1.43
C LEU A 178 -29.89 -3.45 2.25
N ALA A 179 -29.92 -4.40 3.17
CA ALA A 179 -28.75 -4.73 3.98
C ALA A 179 -27.57 -5.24 3.14
N ALA A 180 -27.84 -5.91 2.03
CA ALA A 180 -26.83 -6.39 1.09
C ALA A 180 -26.12 -5.28 0.30
N SER A 181 -26.67 -4.06 0.29
CA SER A 181 -26.02 -2.90 -0.32
C SER A 181 -24.73 -2.54 0.41
N GLU A 182 -23.67 -2.31 -0.34
CA GLU A 182 -22.41 -1.79 0.19
C GLU A 182 -22.46 -0.29 0.48
N LEU A 183 -23.34 0.48 -0.19
CA LEU A 183 -23.53 1.89 0.18
C LEU A 183 -24.39 1.99 1.44
N ARG A 184 -23.96 2.85 2.38
CA ARG A 184 -24.76 3.14 3.56
C ARG A 184 -26.05 3.88 3.19
N ASP A 185 -25.95 4.84 2.28
CA ASP A 185 -27.09 5.52 1.65
C ASP A 185 -27.33 4.94 0.27
N THR A 186 -28.37 4.10 0.16
CA THR A 186 -28.63 3.30 -1.05
C THR A 186 -29.70 3.96 -1.90
N PRO A 187 -29.42 4.32 -3.17
CA PRO A 187 -30.45 4.80 -4.07
C PRO A 187 -31.60 3.79 -4.23
N LEU A 188 -32.84 4.28 -4.34
CA LEU A 188 -34.01 3.42 -4.45
C LEU A 188 -33.93 2.46 -5.66
N ALA A 189 -33.41 2.94 -6.78
CA ALA A 189 -33.19 2.13 -7.99
C ALA A 189 -32.16 1.00 -7.79
N VAL A 190 -31.17 1.23 -6.91
CA VAL A 190 -30.19 0.20 -6.51
C VAL A 190 -30.85 -0.82 -5.60
N TRP A 191 -31.65 -0.37 -4.62
CA TRP A 191 -32.40 -1.29 -3.76
C TRP A 191 -33.34 -2.21 -4.57
N ALA A 192 -34.00 -1.66 -5.60
CA ALA A 192 -34.79 -2.44 -6.54
C ALA A 192 -33.95 -3.44 -7.35
N GLU A 193 -32.75 -3.07 -7.79
CA GLU A 193 -31.82 -3.97 -8.49
C GLU A 193 -31.34 -5.12 -7.58
N LEU A 194 -31.06 -4.84 -6.31
CA LEU A 194 -30.70 -5.86 -5.32
C LEU A 194 -31.88 -6.79 -5.04
N CYS A 195 -33.10 -6.26 -4.94
CA CYS A 195 -34.31 -7.11 -4.84
C CYS A 195 -34.45 -8.04 -6.05
N ARG A 196 -34.26 -7.52 -7.27
CA ARG A 196 -34.29 -8.33 -8.51
C ARG A 196 -33.21 -9.41 -8.51
N THR A 197 -31.99 -9.07 -8.11
CA THR A 197 -30.85 -10.01 -8.01
C THR A 197 -31.20 -11.20 -7.12
N PHE A 198 -31.98 -10.95 -6.07
CA PHE A 198 -32.39 -11.93 -5.10
C PHE A 198 -33.80 -12.50 -5.31
N GLU A 199 -34.40 -12.25 -6.46
CA GLU A 199 -35.73 -12.74 -6.83
C GLU A 199 -36.84 -12.30 -5.85
N ILE A 200 -36.67 -11.13 -5.22
CA ILE A 200 -37.64 -10.51 -4.33
C ILE A 200 -38.57 -9.62 -5.18
N PRO A 201 -39.88 -9.91 -5.25
CA PRO A 201 -40.81 -9.14 -6.05
C PRO A 201 -41.03 -7.77 -5.40
N SER A 202 -40.51 -6.71 -6.03
CA SER A 202 -40.68 -5.33 -5.55
C SER A 202 -40.54 -4.34 -6.71
N SER A 203 -41.42 -3.36 -6.77
CA SER A 203 -41.31 -2.16 -7.61
C SER A 203 -40.78 -0.97 -6.81
N ASP A 204 -40.21 0.03 -7.50
CA ASP A 204 -39.67 1.24 -6.86
C ASP A 204 -40.74 1.95 -5.99
N GLU A 205 -42.00 2.02 -6.44
CA GLU A 205 -43.11 2.60 -5.67
C GLU A 205 -43.48 1.80 -4.42
N GLU A 206 -43.35 0.48 -4.46
CA GLU A 206 -43.56 -0.39 -3.29
C GLU A 206 -42.42 -0.22 -2.30
N LEU A 207 -41.17 -0.15 -2.78
CA LEU A 207 -40.00 0.07 -1.92
C LEU A 207 -40.03 1.45 -1.25
N ALA A 208 -40.45 2.50 -1.98
CA ALA A 208 -40.63 3.82 -1.40
C ALA A 208 -41.69 3.81 -0.27
N ARG A 209 -42.84 3.18 -0.51
CA ARG A 209 -43.90 3.03 0.51
C ARG A 209 -43.45 2.16 1.68
N LEU A 210 -42.64 1.14 1.42
CA LEU A 210 -42.07 0.29 2.45
C LEU A 210 -41.10 1.08 3.35
N ALA A 211 -40.23 1.91 2.76
CA ALA A 211 -39.35 2.79 3.52
C ALA A 211 -40.16 3.74 4.42
N ASP A 212 -41.23 4.35 3.88
CA ASP A 212 -42.11 5.23 4.66
C ASP A 212 -42.82 4.47 5.81
N HIS A 213 -43.21 3.21 5.59
CA HIS A 213 -43.83 2.37 6.61
C HIS A 213 -42.85 1.92 7.71
N LEU A 214 -41.58 1.73 7.35
CA LEU A 214 -40.51 1.27 8.23
C LEU A 214 -39.66 2.41 8.81
N GLY A 215 -40.20 3.63 8.93
CA GLY A 215 -39.47 4.84 9.38
C GLY A 215 -38.82 4.74 10.78
N ASP A 216 -39.18 3.74 11.58
CA ASP A 216 -38.48 3.44 12.84
C ASP A 216 -37.13 2.73 12.64
N LEU A 217 -36.93 2.09 11.48
CA LEU A 217 -35.77 1.25 11.14
C LEU A 217 -34.91 1.82 10.01
N VAL A 218 -35.54 2.48 9.04
CA VAL A 218 -34.87 3.05 7.87
C VAL A 218 -35.21 4.53 7.71
N ASP A 219 -34.22 5.30 7.29
CA ASP A 219 -34.37 6.70 6.94
C ASP A 219 -34.44 6.83 5.41
N ARG A 220 -35.31 7.74 4.95
CA ARG A 220 -35.42 8.10 3.54
C ARG A 220 -35.01 9.55 3.39
N SER A 221 -34.10 9.81 2.47
CA SER A 221 -33.66 11.17 2.15
C SER A 221 -33.71 11.41 0.64
N SER A 222 -33.74 12.68 0.27
CA SER A 222 -33.57 13.11 -1.12
C SER A 222 -32.35 14.02 -1.17
N ASP A 223 -31.48 13.78 -2.14
CA ASP A 223 -30.37 14.68 -2.40
C ASP A 223 -30.84 15.96 -3.14
N GLY A 224 -29.91 16.86 -3.43
CA GLY A 224 -30.18 18.10 -4.18
C GLY A 224 -30.56 17.87 -5.65
N THR A 225 -30.37 16.66 -6.19
CA THR A 225 -30.76 16.28 -7.56
C THR A 225 -32.17 15.67 -7.62
N GLY A 226 -32.79 15.41 -6.47
CA GLY A 226 -34.08 14.74 -6.35
C GLY A 226 -33.98 13.22 -6.32
N GLU A 227 -32.76 12.66 -6.27
CA GLU A 227 -32.52 11.24 -6.09
C GLU A 227 -32.87 10.82 -4.67
N VAL A 228 -33.71 9.80 -4.57
CA VAL A 228 -34.17 9.24 -3.29
C VAL A 228 -33.22 8.14 -2.85
N THR A 229 -32.65 8.30 -1.67
CA THR A 229 -31.83 7.29 -0.99
C THR A 229 -32.53 6.75 0.24
N VAL A 230 -32.22 5.49 0.57
CA VAL A 230 -32.70 4.79 1.77
C VAL A 230 -31.49 4.27 2.54
N SER A 231 -31.46 4.48 3.85
CA SER A 231 -30.41 3.97 4.73
C SER A 231 -30.98 3.39 6.00
N PHE A 232 -30.23 2.50 6.66
CA PHE A 232 -30.60 2.07 8.00
C PHE A 232 -30.34 3.22 8.98
N ARG A 233 -31.33 3.47 9.83
CA ARG A 233 -31.20 4.45 10.92
C ARG A 233 -30.10 4.05 11.90
N TRP A 234 -29.96 2.74 12.12
CA TRP A 234 -28.93 2.16 12.98
C TRP A 234 -28.10 1.15 12.20
N GLU A 235 -26.79 1.38 12.08
CA GLU A 235 -25.94 0.46 11.34
C GLU A 235 -25.82 -0.92 12.02
N SER A 236 -25.97 -0.94 13.35
CA SER A 236 -26.11 -2.19 14.12
C SER A 236 -27.23 -3.11 13.62
N LEU A 237 -28.31 -2.56 13.03
CA LEU A 237 -29.39 -3.36 12.45
C LEU A 237 -28.95 -4.01 11.14
N ARG A 238 -28.31 -3.24 10.24
CA ARG A 238 -27.74 -3.77 8.99
C ARG A 238 -26.77 -4.92 9.29
N HIS A 239 -25.87 -4.69 10.23
CA HIS A 239 -24.88 -5.68 10.65
C HIS A 239 -25.51 -6.98 11.16
N ARG A 240 -26.52 -6.88 12.03
CA ARG A 240 -27.26 -8.03 12.54
C ARG A 240 -27.98 -8.79 11.42
N ILE A 241 -28.57 -8.08 10.45
CA ILE A 241 -29.19 -8.71 9.28
C ILE A 241 -28.16 -9.50 8.47
N ARG A 242 -26.98 -8.91 8.19
CA ARG A 242 -25.89 -9.60 7.45
C ARG A 242 -25.33 -10.80 8.20
N LYS A 243 -25.22 -10.74 9.54
CA LYS A 243 -24.81 -11.87 10.38
C LYS A 243 -25.83 -13.01 10.36
N LEU A 244 -27.14 -12.71 10.36
CA LEU A 244 -28.19 -13.73 10.29
C LEU A 244 -28.31 -14.37 8.91
N ARG A 245 -28.18 -13.58 7.85
CA ARG A 245 -28.26 -14.05 6.46
C ARG A 245 -27.09 -13.44 5.66
N PRO A 246 -25.98 -14.18 5.53
CA PRO A 246 -24.83 -13.75 4.75
C PRO A 246 -25.23 -13.32 3.34
N VAL A 247 -24.57 -12.28 2.86
CA VAL A 247 -24.83 -11.68 1.54
C VAL A 247 -24.13 -12.52 0.48
N ASP A 248 -24.85 -12.86 -0.59
CA ASP A 248 -24.23 -13.46 -1.77
C ASP A 248 -23.64 -12.36 -2.67
N HIS A 249 -22.41 -11.95 -2.35
CA HIS A 249 -21.70 -10.92 -3.10
C HIS A 249 -21.39 -11.33 -4.54
N GLY A 250 -21.24 -12.63 -4.81
CA GLY A 250 -21.00 -13.16 -6.16
C GLY A 250 -22.23 -12.99 -7.07
N ALA A 251 -23.42 -13.23 -6.54
CA ALA A 251 -24.67 -12.99 -7.25
C ALA A 251 -24.86 -11.50 -7.58
N ILE A 252 -24.58 -10.59 -6.64
CA ILE A 252 -24.62 -9.14 -6.88
C ILE A 252 -23.60 -8.74 -7.95
N PHE A 253 -22.35 -9.19 -7.82
CA PHE A 253 -21.28 -8.91 -8.78
C PHE A 253 -21.71 -9.30 -10.21
N ALA A 254 -22.19 -10.52 -10.40
CA ALA A 254 -22.63 -11.01 -11.70
C ALA A 254 -23.87 -10.28 -12.24
N ALA A 255 -24.82 -9.90 -11.36
CA ALA A 255 -26.02 -9.17 -11.75
C ALA A 255 -25.69 -7.74 -12.20
N LEU A 256 -24.81 -7.04 -11.47
CA LEU A 256 -24.36 -5.70 -11.83
C LEU A 256 -23.66 -5.69 -13.19
N LEU A 257 -22.69 -6.60 -13.42
CA LEU A 257 -22.01 -6.70 -14.71
C LEU A 257 -23.00 -6.94 -15.86
N ARG A 258 -23.92 -7.90 -15.68
CA ARG A 258 -24.95 -8.20 -16.69
C ARG A 258 -25.86 -7.01 -16.97
N SER A 259 -26.25 -6.28 -15.92
CA SER A 259 -27.09 -5.08 -16.03
C SER A 259 -26.37 -3.96 -16.78
N LEU A 260 -25.07 -3.79 -16.57
CA LEU A 260 -24.26 -2.75 -17.21
C LEU A 260 -23.92 -3.07 -18.66
N ASP A 261 -23.63 -4.33 -18.97
CA ASP A 261 -23.44 -4.79 -20.36
C ASP A 261 -24.66 -4.49 -21.25
N GLN A 262 -25.86 -4.49 -20.67
CA GLN A 262 -27.11 -4.17 -21.36
C GLN A 262 -27.35 -2.66 -21.52
N ARG A 263 -26.72 -1.84 -20.68
CA ARG A 263 -26.87 -0.38 -20.63
C ARG A 263 -25.68 0.27 -21.35
N ALA A 264 -25.62 0.14 -22.67
CA ALA A 264 -24.56 0.72 -23.47
C ALA A 264 -24.51 2.27 -23.32
N GLY A 265 -23.36 2.81 -22.89
CA GLY A 265 -23.00 4.22 -23.06
C GLY A 265 -22.30 4.87 -21.86
N GLY A 266 -21.09 5.39 -22.08
CA GLY A 266 -20.39 6.29 -21.15
C GLY A 266 -19.81 5.63 -19.88
N PRO A 267 -19.09 6.40 -19.05
CA PRO A 267 -18.57 5.91 -17.76
C PRO A 267 -19.72 5.43 -16.87
N TRP A 268 -19.53 4.31 -16.15
CA TRP A 268 -20.58 3.75 -15.26
C TRP A 268 -21.17 4.76 -14.29
N SER A 269 -20.37 5.67 -13.73
CA SER A 269 -20.81 6.76 -12.85
C SER A 269 -21.88 7.68 -13.45
N SER A 270 -21.99 7.71 -14.78
CA SER A 270 -22.94 8.55 -15.53
C SER A 270 -24.15 7.78 -16.08
N VAL A 271 -24.21 6.44 -15.94
CA VAL A 271 -25.28 5.58 -16.48
C VAL A 271 -26.45 5.42 -15.49
N GLY A 272 -26.63 6.42 -14.63
CA GLY A 272 -27.64 6.46 -13.57
C GLY A 272 -27.23 5.75 -12.27
N PRO A 273 -28.17 5.61 -11.33
CA PRO A 273 -27.86 5.23 -9.93
C PRO A 273 -27.20 3.86 -9.77
N VAL A 274 -27.62 2.88 -10.59
CA VAL A 274 -27.06 1.51 -10.58
C VAL A 274 -25.63 1.50 -11.14
N GLY A 275 -25.35 2.33 -12.15
CA GLY A 275 -23.99 2.47 -12.68
C GLY A 275 -23.06 3.16 -11.68
N ALA A 276 -23.52 4.25 -11.05
CA ALA A 276 -22.78 4.91 -9.97
C ALA A 276 -22.53 3.98 -8.79
N TYR A 277 -23.52 3.17 -8.41
CA TYR A 277 -23.34 2.13 -7.39
C TYR A 277 -22.27 1.11 -7.80
N ALA A 278 -22.32 0.59 -9.02
CA ALA A 278 -21.35 -0.40 -9.49
C ALA A 278 -19.93 0.16 -9.57
N ALA A 279 -19.76 1.38 -10.08
CA ALA A 279 -18.46 2.06 -10.13
C ALA A 279 -17.79 2.13 -8.75
N ARG A 280 -18.59 2.32 -7.69
CA ARG A 280 -18.13 2.49 -6.31
C ARG A 280 -18.05 1.19 -5.50
N THR A 281 -18.82 0.16 -5.83
CA THR A 281 -19.00 -1.01 -4.94
C THR A 281 -18.59 -2.33 -5.55
N LEU A 282 -18.45 -2.42 -6.88
CA LEU A 282 -18.18 -3.70 -7.54
C LEU A 282 -16.85 -4.30 -7.07
N GLY A 283 -15.83 -3.47 -6.81
CA GLY A 283 -14.55 -3.90 -6.23
C GLY A 283 -14.73 -4.62 -4.89
N LEU A 284 -15.48 -4.03 -3.95
CA LEU A 284 -15.75 -4.65 -2.65
C LEU A 284 -16.61 -5.91 -2.76
N HIS A 285 -17.64 -5.93 -3.62
CA HIS A 285 -18.38 -7.16 -3.89
C HIS A 285 -17.45 -8.26 -4.42
N ALA A 286 -16.50 -7.93 -5.31
CA ALA A 286 -15.52 -8.87 -5.82
C ALA A 286 -14.58 -9.37 -4.71
N VAL A 287 -14.13 -8.50 -3.80
CA VAL A 287 -13.32 -8.92 -2.63
C VAL A 287 -14.07 -9.93 -1.78
N GLN A 288 -15.31 -9.61 -1.39
CA GLN A 288 -16.12 -10.48 -0.53
C GLN A 288 -16.50 -11.80 -1.23
N ALA A 289 -16.57 -11.81 -2.56
CA ALA A 289 -16.84 -13.00 -3.37
C ALA A 289 -15.58 -13.81 -3.75
N GLY A 290 -14.37 -13.30 -3.47
CA GLY A 290 -13.11 -13.91 -3.93
C GLY A 290 -12.85 -13.79 -5.44
N LEU A 291 -13.43 -12.77 -6.08
CA LEU A 291 -13.38 -12.51 -7.53
C LEU A 291 -12.57 -11.26 -7.91
N LEU A 292 -11.79 -10.68 -6.98
CA LEU A 292 -11.03 -9.46 -7.26
C LEU A 292 -10.05 -9.63 -8.43
N ASP A 293 -9.44 -10.79 -8.59
CA ASP A 293 -8.52 -11.05 -9.71
C ASP A 293 -9.22 -10.96 -11.08
N GLU A 294 -10.52 -11.28 -11.15
CA GLU A 294 -11.33 -11.08 -12.36
C GLU A 294 -11.53 -9.60 -12.67
N VAL A 295 -11.69 -8.77 -11.64
CA VAL A 295 -11.76 -7.30 -11.79
C VAL A 295 -10.43 -6.74 -12.28
N LEU A 296 -9.33 -7.11 -11.63
CA LEU A 296 -7.98 -6.63 -11.95
C LEU A 296 -7.52 -7.06 -13.35
N SER A 297 -8.01 -8.20 -13.84
CA SER A 297 -7.72 -8.70 -15.19
C SER A 297 -8.67 -8.17 -16.27
N ASN A 298 -9.71 -7.41 -15.89
CA ASN A 298 -10.73 -6.93 -16.81
C ASN A 298 -10.62 -5.41 -17.02
N GLY A 299 -10.01 -5.04 -18.15
CA GLY A 299 -9.78 -3.63 -18.51
C GLY A 299 -11.06 -2.83 -18.72
N THR A 300 -12.17 -3.47 -19.11
CA THR A 300 -13.48 -2.82 -19.23
C THR A 300 -14.03 -2.44 -17.85
N VAL A 301 -13.86 -3.31 -16.86
CA VAL A 301 -14.28 -3.03 -15.48
C VAL A 301 -13.37 -1.95 -14.86
N LEU A 302 -12.05 -2.12 -14.93
CA LEU A 302 -11.09 -1.15 -14.35
C LEU A 302 -11.28 0.27 -14.87
N ALA A 303 -11.58 0.44 -16.16
CA ALA A 303 -11.80 1.75 -16.77
C ALA A 303 -13.03 2.50 -16.20
N ASN A 304 -13.92 1.78 -15.52
CA ASN A 304 -15.19 2.31 -15.01
C ASN A 304 -15.29 2.36 -13.47
N LEU A 305 -14.33 1.78 -12.75
CA LEU A 305 -14.32 1.87 -11.29
C LEU A 305 -13.86 3.24 -10.81
N ASP A 306 -14.45 3.69 -9.71
CA ASP A 306 -13.98 4.87 -8.99
C ASP A 306 -12.59 4.59 -8.38
N PRO A 307 -11.62 5.52 -8.48
CA PRO A 307 -10.26 5.28 -8.03
C PRO A 307 -10.17 5.05 -6.51
N ALA A 308 -10.84 5.90 -5.72
CA ALA A 308 -10.79 5.82 -4.27
C ALA A 308 -11.47 4.55 -3.75
N ASP A 309 -12.60 4.17 -4.35
CA ASP A 309 -13.30 2.95 -3.95
C ASP A 309 -12.61 1.67 -4.44
N LEU A 310 -11.89 1.71 -5.57
CA LEU A 310 -10.97 0.62 -5.97
C LEU A 310 -9.84 0.47 -4.95
N LEU A 311 -9.20 1.56 -4.53
CA LEU A 311 -8.15 1.55 -3.51
C LEU A 311 -8.65 0.96 -2.19
N ARG A 312 -9.86 1.32 -1.76
CA ARG A 312 -10.53 0.71 -0.58
C ARG A 312 -10.75 -0.80 -0.75
N ALA A 313 -11.11 -1.25 -1.95
CA ALA A 313 -11.24 -2.68 -2.23
C ALA A 313 -9.89 -3.41 -2.15
N LEU A 314 -8.81 -2.82 -2.67
CA LEU A 314 -7.46 -3.39 -2.54
C LEU A 314 -7.04 -3.47 -1.06
N ALA A 315 -7.28 -2.43 -0.28
CA ALA A 315 -6.92 -2.40 1.12
C ALA A 315 -7.78 -3.35 1.99
N ALA A 316 -9.04 -3.59 1.60
CA ALA A 316 -9.87 -4.62 2.21
C ALA A 316 -9.40 -6.05 1.87
N ARG A 317 -8.90 -6.27 0.64
CA ARG A 317 -8.35 -7.57 0.22
C ARG A 317 -7.02 -7.89 0.89
N TRP A 318 -6.16 -6.88 0.98
CA TRP A 318 -4.81 -6.98 1.46
C TRP A 318 -4.60 -6.00 2.62
N PRO A 319 -5.20 -6.28 3.78
CA PRO A 319 -5.06 -5.41 4.93
C PRO A 319 -3.59 -5.22 5.27
N ASP A 320 -2.75 -6.25 5.18
CA ASP A 320 -1.30 -6.24 5.48
C ASP A 320 -0.40 -5.83 4.32
N GLY A 321 -1.00 -5.33 3.25
CA GLY A 321 -0.30 -4.76 2.10
C GLY A 321 -0.40 -5.58 0.84
N ILE A 322 -0.40 -4.85 -0.28
CA ILE A 322 -0.57 -5.37 -1.62
C ILE A 322 0.70 -6.14 -2.01
N PRO A 323 0.57 -7.41 -2.46
CA PRO A 323 1.70 -8.21 -2.89
C PRO A 323 2.44 -7.54 -4.06
N PRO A 324 3.76 -7.72 -4.15
CA PRO A 324 4.52 -7.18 -5.26
C PRO A 324 4.13 -7.84 -6.59
N GLY A 325 4.24 -7.06 -7.67
CA GLY A 325 3.85 -7.44 -9.01
C GLY A 325 2.38 -7.15 -9.33
N GLY A 326 2.09 -7.14 -10.64
CA GLY A 326 0.75 -6.96 -11.17
C GLY A 326 0.18 -5.54 -11.07
N ILE A 327 -1.03 -5.39 -11.58
CA ILE A 327 -1.71 -4.09 -11.70
C ILE A 327 -2.15 -3.52 -10.35
N ALA A 328 -2.40 -4.37 -9.34
CA ALA A 328 -2.78 -3.91 -7.99
C ALA A 328 -1.67 -3.06 -7.36
N GLN A 329 -0.40 -3.48 -7.52
CA GLN A 329 0.72 -2.72 -7.01
C GLN A 329 0.96 -1.43 -7.82
N ASP A 330 0.71 -1.45 -9.13
CA ASP A 330 0.75 -0.22 -9.91
C ASP A 330 -0.29 0.79 -9.40
N ILE A 331 -1.52 0.34 -9.12
CA ILE A 331 -2.59 1.16 -8.54
C ILE A 331 -2.15 1.78 -7.21
N HIS A 332 -1.49 1.01 -6.33
CA HIS A 332 -0.91 1.52 -5.08
C HIS A 332 0.10 2.66 -5.34
N TYR A 333 1.04 2.48 -6.25
CA TYR A 333 2.03 3.53 -6.52
C TYR A 333 1.43 4.74 -7.24
N LEU A 334 0.39 4.57 -8.06
CA LEU A 334 -0.37 5.68 -8.62
C LEU A 334 -1.05 6.51 -7.52
N GLU A 335 -1.60 5.86 -6.48
CA GLU A 335 -2.09 6.54 -5.26
C GLU A 335 -0.95 7.28 -4.54
N ARG A 336 0.20 6.64 -4.30
CA ARG A 336 1.36 7.30 -3.67
C ARG A 336 1.81 8.54 -4.44
N LEU A 337 1.64 8.54 -5.75
CA LEU A 337 1.94 9.67 -6.63
C LEU A 337 0.81 10.72 -6.67
N GLY A 338 -0.35 10.42 -6.05
CA GLY A 338 -1.47 11.32 -5.82
C GLY A 338 -2.55 11.27 -6.89
N LEU A 339 -2.57 10.25 -7.74
CA LEU A 339 -3.54 10.16 -8.83
C LEU A 339 -4.93 9.70 -8.42
N ASP A 340 -5.11 9.27 -7.17
CA ASP A 340 -6.41 9.03 -6.55
C ASP A 340 -7.34 10.26 -6.62
N SER A 341 -6.75 11.46 -6.62
CA SER A 341 -7.47 12.73 -6.70
C SER A 341 -7.60 13.28 -8.13
N ALA A 342 -7.17 12.52 -9.15
CA ALA A 342 -7.13 12.98 -10.53
C ALA A 342 -8.48 12.76 -11.21
N PRO A 343 -8.80 13.49 -12.30
CA PRO A 343 -9.96 13.17 -13.12
C PRO A 343 -9.94 11.71 -13.59
N GLN A 344 -11.10 11.07 -13.65
CA GLN A 344 -11.24 9.65 -14.02
C GLN A 344 -10.51 9.33 -15.33
N GLU A 345 -10.59 10.20 -16.33
CA GLU A 345 -9.97 9.96 -17.62
C GLU A 345 -8.43 9.96 -17.55
N GLU A 346 -7.86 10.78 -16.67
CA GLU A 346 -6.42 10.81 -16.40
C GLU A 346 -5.99 9.56 -15.62
N TRP A 347 -6.76 9.16 -14.60
CA TRP A 347 -6.56 7.90 -13.87
C TRP A 347 -6.51 6.69 -14.82
N VAL A 348 -7.51 6.56 -15.70
CA VAL A 348 -7.61 5.43 -16.63
C VAL A 348 -6.48 5.46 -17.68
N ALA A 349 -6.01 6.64 -18.10
CA ALA A 349 -4.84 6.75 -18.99
C ALA A 349 -3.57 6.20 -18.34
N TRP A 350 -3.39 6.43 -17.03
CA TRP A 350 -2.29 5.86 -16.26
C TRP A 350 -2.43 4.35 -16.01
N LEU A 351 -3.65 3.85 -15.76
CA LEU A 351 -3.89 2.40 -15.69
C LEU A 351 -3.51 1.71 -17.01
N HIS A 352 -3.92 2.29 -18.13
CA HIS A 352 -3.53 1.83 -19.45
C HIS A 352 -2.00 1.85 -19.66
N HIS A 353 -1.33 2.92 -19.23
CA HIS A 353 0.13 3.02 -19.28
C HIS A 353 0.82 1.91 -18.46
N CYS A 354 0.32 1.63 -17.26
CA CYS A 354 0.86 0.60 -16.38
C CYS A 354 0.69 -0.80 -16.99
N ALA A 355 -0.51 -1.12 -17.49
CA ALA A 355 -0.79 -2.38 -18.18
C ALA A 355 0.15 -2.58 -19.38
N LEU A 356 0.32 -1.56 -20.24
CA LEU A 356 1.21 -1.66 -21.39
C LEU A 356 2.69 -1.79 -20.98
N SER A 357 3.13 -1.06 -19.94
CA SER A 357 4.52 -1.13 -19.45
C SER A 357 4.86 -2.50 -18.86
N ARG A 358 3.87 -3.20 -18.29
CA ARG A 358 3.98 -4.60 -17.86
C ARG A 358 3.96 -5.61 -19.01
N GLY A 359 3.55 -5.23 -20.21
CA GLY A 359 3.33 -6.14 -21.32
C GLY A 359 1.96 -6.83 -21.29
N GLU A 360 1.02 -6.36 -20.47
CA GLU A 360 -0.36 -6.84 -20.40
C GLU A 360 -1.21 -6.24 -21.55
N GLU A 361 -0.87 -6.61 -22.79
CA GLU A 361 -1.44 -6.01 -24.00
C GLU A 361 -2.98 -6.15 -24.06
N ARG A 362 -3.51 -7.33 -23.69
CA ARG A 362 -4.98 -7.57 -23.67
C ARG A 362 -5.71 -6.66 -22.68
N LEU A 363 -5.10 -6.43 -21.52
CA LEU A 363 -5.66 -5.55 -20.51
C LEU A 363 -5.65 -4.10 -21.01
N ALA A 364 -4.52 -3.66 -21.55
CA ALA A 364 -4.37 -2.33 -22.14
C ALA A 364 -5.37 -2.08 -23.28
N GLU A 365 -5.53 -3.03 -24.21
CA GLU A 365 -6.50 -2.96 -25.30
C GLU A 365 -7.95 -2.87 -24.81
N ALA A 366 -8.31 -3.65 -23.78
CA ALA A 366 -9.64 -3.61 -23.20
C ALA A 366 -9.94 -2.24 -22.54
N ILE A 367 -8.96 -1.66 -21.82
CA ILE A 367 -9.09 -0.31 -21.25
C ILE A 367 -9.33 0.72 -22.35
N VAL A 368 -8.54 0.70 -23.43
CA VAL A 368 -8.70 1.66 -24.54
C VAL A 368 -10.03 1.47 -25.25
N ARG A 369 -10.48 0.23 -25.47
CA ARG A 369 -11.77 -0.05 -26.09
C ARG A 369 -12.94 0.51 -25.29
N GLU A 370 -12.85 0.43 -23.97
CA GLU A 370 -13.88 0.92 -23.05
C GLU A 370 -13.84 2.44 -22.85
N ALA A 371 -12.65 3.00 -22.64
CA ALA A 371 -12.45 4.42 -22.43
C ALA A 371 -12.68 5.22 -23.74
N GLY A 372 -12.24 4.68 -24.87
CA GLY A 372 -12.39 5.28 -26.18
C GLY A 372 -11.74 6.67 -26.26
N ALA A 373 -12.43 7.61 -26.91
CA ALA A 373 -11.97 8.99 -27.09
C ALA A 373 -11.98 9.84 -25.80
N ARG A 374 -12.40 9.28 -24.66
CA ARG A 374 -12.36 9.97 -23.36
C ARG A 374 -10.94 10.11 -22.82
N LEU A 375 -10.04 9.20 -23.20
CA LEU A 375 -8.65 9.26 -22.74
C LEU A 375 -7.98 10.53 -23.26
N PRO A 376 -7.36 11.36 -22.39
CA PRO A 376 -6.63 12.53 -22.83
C PRO A 376 -5.43 12.16 -23.72
N TRP A 377 -4.84 10.99 -23.45
CA TRP A 377 -3.74 10.40 -24.19
C TRP A 377 -3.76 8.88 -24.03
N ARG A 378 -3.14 8.19 -24.99
CA ARG A 378 -2.94 6.73 -24.95
C ARG A 378 -1.48 6.40 -25.16
N THR A 379 -0.91 5.53 -24.33
CA THR A 379 0.44 4.99 -24.57
C THR A 379 0.42 4.04 -25.77
N ILE A 380 1.26 4.28 -26.77
CA ILE A 380 1.37 3.41 -27.95
C ILE A 380 2.65 2.56 -27.92
N TRP A 381 3.61 2.95 -27.07
CA TRP A 381 4.84 2.20 -26.82
C TRP A 381 5.42 2.60 -25.45
N SER A 382 6.00 1.64 -24.72
CA SER A 382 6.65 1.91 -23.43
C SER A 382 7.91 1.06 -23.27
N ASN A 383 8.96 1.69 -22.75
CA ASN A 383 10.13 1.06 -22.13
C ASN A 383 10.26 1.50 -20.67
N CYS A 384 9.15 1.87 -20.03
CA CYS A 384 9.12 2.13 -18.61
C CYS A 384 9.18 0.81 -17.84
N ARG A 385 9.87 0.85 -16.69
CA ARG A 385 9.88 -0.25 -15.72
C ARG A 385 8.52 -0.27 -14.99
N PRO A 386 7.86 -1.42 -14.87
CA PRO A 386 6.71 -1.58 -13.98
C PRO A 386 7.08 -1.37 -12.52
N TYR A 387 6.13 -0.90 -11.71
CA TYR A 387 6.38 -0.73 -10.28
C TYR A 387 6.56 -2.09 -9.56
N GLY A 388 7.26 -2.04 -8.44
CA GLY A 388 7.54 -3.13 -7.52
C GLY A 388 8.43 -4.26 -8.03
N MET A 389 9.31 -3.97 -8.98
CA MET A 389 10.23 -4.95 -9.56
C MET A 389 11.66 -4.81 -8.99
N PHE A 390 12.12 -5.73 -8.14
CA PHE A 390 13.49 -5.68 -7.62
C PHE A 390 14.54 -6.01 -8.71
N GLY A 391 15.62 -5.23 -8.78
CA GLY A 391 16.72 -5.41 -9.74
C GLY A 391 16.64 -4.53 -10.99
N ARG A 392 17.68 -4.66 -11.84
CA ARG A 392 17.78 -3.90 -13.10
C ARG A 392 16.70 -4.30 -14.09
N PHE A 393 16.08 -3.31 -14.71
CA PHE A 393 15.08 -3.56 -15.74
C PHE A 393 15.71 -3.46 -17.13
N GLY A 394 16.13 -4.61 -17.66
CA GLY A 394 16.55 -4.77 -19.06
C GLY A 394 15.63 -5.71 -19.81
N LYS A 395 14.91 -5.23 -20.84
CA LYS A 395 14.06 -6.06 -21.72
C LYS A 395 14.83 -7.15 -22.51
N SER A 396 16.15 -7.28 -22.37
CA SER A 396 16.91 -8.40 -22.95
C SER A 396 16.68 -9.71 -22.22
N ASP A 397 16.33 -9.67 -20.92
CA ASP A 397 16.32 -10.86 -20.07
C ASP A 397 14.89 -11.35 -19.76
N ASN A 398 13.89 -10.47 -19.88
CA ASN A 398 12.46 -10.82 -19.81
C ASN A 398 11.82 -10.61 -21.18
N GLY A 399 11.37 -11.68 -21.82
CA GLY A 399 10.90 -11.78 -23.21
C GLY A 399 9.68 -10.95 -23.64
N ALA A 400 9.45 -9.76 -23.09
CA ALA A 400 8.49 -8.78 -23.57
C ALA A 400 9.16 -7.85 -24.60
N LEU A 401 9.24 -8.32 -25.85
CA LEU A 401 9.45 -7.44 -27.00
C LEU A 401 8.28 -6.45 -27.02
N GLY A 402 8.50 -5.20 -26.63
CA GLY A 402 7.52 -4.14 -26.85
C GLY A 402 7.29 -4.01 -28.35
N HIS A 403 6.22 -4.60 -28.87
CA HIS A 403 5.83 -4.44 -30.25
C HIS A 403 5.20 -3.05 -30.39
N PRO A 404 5.65 -2.20 -31.34
CA PRO A 404 4.92 -0.99 -31.66
C PRO A 404 3.54 -1.39 -32.19
N SER A 405 2.48 -0.93 -31.52
CA SER A 405 1.10 -1.33 -31.86
C SER A 405 0.61 -0.80 -33.22
N SER A 406 1.37 0.05 -33.91
CA SER A 406 1.24 0.26 -35.35
C SER A 406 2.46 1.00 -35.90
N GLY A 407 2.79 0.73 -37.15
CA GLY A 407 4.05 1.14 -37.78
C GLY A 407 4.21 2.63 -38.03
N ALA A 408 5.40 3.14 -37.70
CA ALA A 408 6.12 4.21 -38.42
C ALA A 408 7.57 4.37 -37.93
N THR A 409 7.87 3.98 -36.68
CA THR A 409 9.19 4.21 -36.06
C THR A 409 9.67 2.93 -35.37
N ARG A 410 10.87 2.43 -35.70
CA ARG A 410 11.40 1.20 -35.07
C ARG A 410 11.84 1.53 -33.63
N ALA A 411 11.73 0.57 -32.71
CA ALA A 411 12.20 0.74 -31.33
C ALA A 411 13.66 1.24 -31.22
N LYS A 412 14.51 0.87 -32.19
CA LYS A 412 15.89 1.37 -32.31
C LYS A 412 15.97 2.88 -32.59
N ASP A 413 15.05 3.41 -33.39
CA ASP A 413 14.99 4.83 -33.74
C ASP A 413 14.46 5.66 -32.56
N ILE A 414 13.55 5.08 -31.76
CA ILE A 414 13.08 5.69 -30.49
C ILE A 414 14.20 5.72 -29.45
N ALA A 415 14.93 4.62 -29.28
CA ALA A 415 16.05 4.55 -28.35
C ALA A 415 17.18 5.53 -28.73
N ALA A 416 17.49 5.66 -30.03
CA ALA A 416 18.46 6.64 -30.51
C ALA A 416 18.03 8.08 -30.18
N GLN A 417 16.76 8.42 -30.42
CA GLN A 417 16.23 9.75 -30.10
C GLN A 417 16.18 10.02 -28.59
N ALA A 418 15.80 9.03 -27.77
CA ALA A 418 15.78 9.16 -26.31
C ALA A 418 17.17 9.45 -25.73
N THR A 419 18.23 8.91 -26.35
CA THR A 419 19.63 9.15 -25.97
C THR A 419 20.05 10.61 -26.21
N GLU A 420 19.40 11.32 -27.14
CA GLU A 420 19.61 12.75 -27.41
C GLU A 420 18.79 13.68 -26.48
N SER A 421 18.01 13.13 -25.53
CA SER A 421 17.12 13.89 -24.65
C SER A 421 17.73 15.04 -23.84
N PRO A 422 19.04 15.06 -23.48
CA PRO A 422 19.66 16.22 -22.82
C PRO A 422 19.70 17.49 -23.68
N SER A 423 19.57 17.34 -25.00
CA SER A 423 19.65 18.42 -25.99
C SER A 423 18.28 18.96 -26.45
N TRP A 424 17.18 18.39 -25.96
CA TRP A 424 15.86 18.79 -26.40
C TRP A 424 15.49 20.16 -25.83
N PRO A 425 15.07 21.12 -26.67
CA PRO A 425 14.53 22.39 -26.18
C PRO A 425 13.22 22.15 -25.43
N PHE A 426 12.92 22.98 -24.44
CA PHE A 426 11.59 22.99 -23.82
C PHE A 426 10.56 23.37 -24.91
N PRO A 427 9.57 22.52 -25.21
CA PRO A 427 8.64 22.80 -26.27
C PRO A 427 7.67 23.91 -25.87
N GLU A 428 7.27 24.76 -26.82
CA GLU A 428 6.25 25.81 -26.59
C GLU A 428 4.87 25.22 -26.24
N LEU A 429 4.63 23.96 -26.59
CA LEU A 429 3.43 23.17 -26.28
C LEU A 429 3.87 21.84 -25.67
N VAL A 430 3.35 21.48 -24.50
CA VAL A 430 3.67 20.22 -23.79
C VAL A 430 2.50 19.24 -23.98
N PRO A 431 2.73 17.92 -24.12
CA PRO A 431 1.63 16.95 -24.13
C PRO A 431 0.82 17.02 -22.82
N PRO A 432 -0.47 16.67 -22.82
CA PRO A 432 -1.33 16.69 -21.63
C PRO A 432 -1.04 15.49 -20.70
N VAL A 433 0.23 15.20 -20.43
CA VAL A 433 0.68 14.14 -19.54
C VAL A 433 1.32 14.79 -18.31
N ARG A 434 0.68 14.64 -17.15
CA ARG A 434 1.19 15.16 -15.88
C ARG A 434 2.47 14.43 -15.50
N HIS A 435 3.49 15.17 -15.06
CA HIS A 435 4.69 14.55 -14.50
C HIS A 435 4.46 14.18 -13.04
N ILE A 436 4.12 12.92 -12.81
CA ILE A 436 3.74 12.43 -11.47
C ILE A 436 4.94 12.16 -10.56
N PHE A 437 6.16 12.11 -11.10
CA PHE A 437 7.37 11.69 -10.38
C PHE A 437 8.13 12.80 -9.64
N ASN A 438 7.69 14.06 -9.75
CA ASN A 438 8.33 15.17 -9.05
C ASN A 438 7.33 15.83 -8.11
N ARG A 439 7.49 15.59 -6.81
CA ARG A 439 6.70 16.20 -5.73
C ARG A 439 7.44 17.33 -5.02
N SER A 440 8.53 17.86 -5.60
CA SER A 440 9.06 19.16 -5.17
C SER A 440 7.90 20.16 -5.15
N ARG A 441 7.56 20.66 -3.96
CA ARG A 441 6.28 21.31 -3.63
C ARG A 441 5.95 22.55 -4.49
N ASP A 442 6.86 23.04 -5.32
CA ASP A 442 6.71 24.31 -6.03
C ASP A 442 7.11 24.30 -7.52
N ASP A 443 7.54 23.18 -8.12
CA ASP A 443 7.96 23.17 -9.54
C ASP A 443 7.15 22.17 -10.38
N PHE A 444 6.35 22.70 -11.31
CA PHE A 444 5.83 21.95 -12.45
C PHE A 444 7.00 21.46 -13.32
N SER A 445 7.70 20.40 -12.92
CA SER A 445 8.60 19.75 -13.87
C SER A 445 7.74 19.01 -14.88
N HIS A 446 7.89 19.31 -16.17
CA HIS A 446 7.30 18.47 -17.20
C HIS A 446 8.23 17.29 -17.49
N PHE A 447 7.68 16.19 -18.01
CA PHE A 447 8.52 15.21 -18.68
C PHE A 447 9.29 15.92 -19.79
N ARG A 448 10.56 15.53 -19.97
CA ARG A 448 11.26 15.90 -21.19
C ARG A 448 10.51 15.26 -22.33
N SER A 449 10.02 16.09 -23.25
CA SER A 449 9.11 15.64 -24.29
C SER A 449 9.51 16.21 -25.65
N LYS A 450 9.28 15.42 -26.69
CA LYS A 450 9.53 15.78 -28.09
C LYS A 450 8.38 15.28 -28.96
N ARG A 451 7.87 16.15 -29.82
CA ARG A 451 6.90 15.76 -30.85
C ARG A 451 7.63 15.06 -31.99
N LEU A 452 7.16 13.87 -32.36
CA LEU A 452 7.69 13.06 -33.45
C LEU A 452 7.09 13.49 -34.79
N GLU A 453 7.72 13.14 -35.91
CA GLU A 453 7.22 13.40 -37.27
C GLU A 453 5.84 12.75 -37.52
N SER A 454 5.55 11.64 -36.83
CA SER A 454 4.25 10.97 -36.84
C SER A 454 3.13 11.76 -36.17
N GLY A 455 3.46 12.84 -35.43
CA GLY A 455 2.52 13.63 -34.64
C GLY A 455 2.37 13.17 -33.19
N HIS A 456 2.88 11.99 -32.84
CA HIS A 456 2.91 11.46 -31.47
C HIS A 456 3.96 12.15 -30.59
N TRP A 457 3.89 11.93 -29.29
CA TRP A 457 4.81 12.52 -28.31
C TRP A 457 5.69 11.46 -27.67
N LEU A 458 7.00 11.68 -27.70
CA LEU A 458 7.99 10.90 -26.97
C LEU A 458 8.26 11.57 -25.62
N LEU A 459 8.17 10.83 -24.52
CA LEU A 459 8.41 11.29 -23.15
C LEU A 459 9.54 10.49 -22.50
N VAL A 460 10.40 11.20 -21.77
CA VAL A 460 11.54 10.64 -21.03
C VAL A 460 11.48 11.11 -19.58
N GLY A 461 11.54 10.17 -18.64
CA GLY A 461 11.53 10.42 -17.20
C GLY A 461 12.32 9.37 -16.41
N SER A 462 12.29 9.46 -15.08
CA SER A 462 13.03 8.56 -14.17
C SER A 462 12.65 7.09 -14.34
N SER A 463 11.38 6.80 -14.64
CA SER A 463 10.86 5.44 -14.83
C SER A 463 11.20 4.83 -16.20
N GLY A 464 11.72 5.62 -17.14
CA GLY A 464 12.05 5.18 -18.50
C GLY A 464 11.50 6.10 -19.59
N THR A 465 11.30 5.53 -20.79
CA THR A 465 10.86 6.26 -21.98
C THR A 465 9.59 5.64 -22.55
N PHE A 466 8.64 6.47 -22.98
CA PHE A 466 7.39 6.01 -23.58
C PHE A 466 6.88 6.99 -24.65
N VAL A 467 6.02 6.49 -25.54
CA VAL A 467 5.38 7.28 -26.60
C VAL A 467 3.87 7.27 -26.37
N VAL A 468 3.27 8.45 -26.45
CA VAL A 468 1.82 8.62 -26.37
C VAL A 468 1.26 9.23 -27.63
N ASP A 469 0.05 8.81 -27.94
CA ASP A 469 -0.83 9.48 -28.88
C ASP A 469 -1.82 10.36 -28.10
N VAL A 470 -1.87 11.63 -28.46
CA VAL A 470 -2.64 12.65 -27.74
C VAL A 470 -3.96 12.86 -28.46
N GLN A 471 -5.07 12.64 -27.75
CA GLN A 471 -6.42 12.69 -28.31
C GLN A 471 -7.11 14.04 -28.03
N THR A 472 -6.67 14.76 -26.99
CA THR A 472 -7.14 16.11 -26.66
C THR A 472 -6.19 17.18 -27.18
N VAL A 473 -6.70 18.31 -27.69
CA VAL A 473 -5.84 19.40 -28.16
C VAL A 473 -5.12 20.02 -26.96
N PRO A 474 -3.77 20.08 -26.93
CA PRO A 474 -3.02 20.63 -25.79
C PRO A 474 -3.40 22.08 -25.43
N GLU A 475 -3.93 22.85 -26.37
CA GLU A 475 -4.37 24.24 -26.19
C GLU A 475 -5.74 24.36 -25.48
N GLN A 476 -6.55 23.28 -25.46
CA GLN A 476 -7.87 23.26 -24.84
C GLN A 476 -7.85 22.78 -23.39
N GLN A 477 -6.67 22.68 -22.74
CA GLN A 477 -6.43 22.11 -21.41
C GLN A 477 -7.15 22.86 -20.26
N PRO A 478 -8.20 22.26 -19.66
CA PRO A 478 -8.83 22.76 -18.44
C PRO A 478 -8.36 22.01 -17.17
N HIS A 479 -7.46 21.00 -17.24
CA HIS A 479 -7.26 20.03 -16.13
C HIS A 479 -5.82 19.74 -15.69
N LEU A 480 -4.78 20.39 -16.22
CA LEU A 480 -3.48 20.40 -15.53
C LEU A 480 -3.46 21.42 -14.37
N SER A 481 -4.63 21.68 -13.79
CA SER A 481 -4.76 22.29 -12.47
C SER A 481 -3.83 21.57 -11.50
N HIS A 482 -3.24 22.32 -10.56
CA HIS A 482 -2.55 21.70 -9.43
C HIS A 482 -3.49 20.67 -8.80
N MET A 483 -2.99 19.46 -8.63
CA MET A 483 -3.68 18.49 -7.80
C MET A 483 -3.76 19.08 -6.40
N PRO A 484 -4.93 19.12 -5.76
CA PRO A 484 -4.98 19.47 -4.36
C PRO A 484 -4.04 18.51 -3.63
N SER A 485 -3.18 19.05 -2.76
CA SER A 485 -2.36 18.20 -1.90
C SER A 485 -3.30 17.33 -1.07
N ALA A 486 -3.03 16.03 -1.03
CA ALA A 486 -3.83 15.12 -0.20
C ALA A 486 -3.77 15.60 1.25
N PHE A 487 -4.95 15.72 1.87
CA PHE A 487 -5.05 16.18 3.26
C PHE A 487 -4.46 15.13 4.21
N MET A 488 -4.80 13.85 3.98
CA MET A 488 -4.12 12.69 4.57
C MET A 488 -2.97 12.32 3.62
N GLU A 489 -1.73 12.37 4.08
CA GLU A 489 -0.57 12.00 3.24
C GLU A 489 -0.39 10.47 3.18
N GLU A 490 -0.95 9.73 4.15
CA GLU A 490 -1.00 8.28 4.12
C GLU A 490 -1.94 7.77 3.00
N PRO A 491 -1.45 6.83 2.18
CA PRO A 491 -2.27 6.13 1.20
C PRO A 491 -3.34 5.27 1.89
N ILE A 492 -4.48 5.05 1.23
CA ILE A 492 -5.50 4.07 1.59
C ILE A 492 -4.91 2.65 1.56
N THR A 493 -4.01 2.39 0.63
CA THR A 493 -3.34 1.10 0.45
C THR A 493 -1.89 1.12 0.95
N ARG A 494 -1.34 -0.02 1.35
CA ARG A 494 0.09 -0.19 1.65
C ARG A 494 0.70 -1.26 0.76
N ALA A 495 2.00 -1.19 0.50
CA ALA A 495 2.73 -2.30 -0.08
C ALA A 495 2.96 -3.39 0.98
N SER A 496 2.91 -4.66 0.61
CA SER A 496 3.45 -5.71 1.47
C SER A 496 4.97 -5.71 1.36
N VAL A 497 5.60 -6.41 2.29
CA VAL A 497 6.98 -6.88 2.14
C VAL A 497 7.11 -7.61 0.81
N TRP A 498 8.12 -7.25 0.03
CA TRP A 498 8.34 -7.86 -1.28
C TRP A 498 8.83 -9.30 -1.11
N GLU A 499 8.60 -10.14 -2.11
CA GLU A 499 9.13 -11.50 -2.09
C GLU A 499 10.65 -11.49 -2.32
N CYS A 500 11.39 -12.10 -1.40
CA CYS A 500 12.83 -12.29 -1.55
C CYS A 500 13.12 -13.05 -2.85
N PRO A 501 14.08 -12.59 -3.69
CA PRO A 501 14.40 -13.26 -4.95
C PRO A 501 14.63 -14.75 -4.76
N ALA A 502 13.83 -15.60 -5.43
CA ALA A 502 13.87 -17.05 -5.24
C ALA A 502 15.29 -17.67 -5.27
N PRO A 503 16.23 -17.24 -6.16
CA PRO A 503 17.60 -17.76 -6.15
C PRO A 503 18.34 -17.59 -4.82
N ALA A 504 18.05 -16.55 -4.04
CA ALA A 504 18.63 -16.31 -2.71
C ALA A 504 18.23 -17.38 -1.68
N LEU A 505 17.06 -18.01 -1.88
CA LEU A 505 16.49 -19.00 -0.96
C LEU A 505 16.64 -20.45 -1.45
N THR A 506 17.22 -20.66 -2.63
CA THR A 506 17.41 -22.01 -3.17
C THR A 506 18.44 -22.83 -2.37
N LYS A 507 18.21 -24.14 -2.28
CA LYS A 507 19.18 -25.04 -1.63
C LYS A 507 20.52 -25.00 -2.37
N GLY A 508 21.60 -24.72 -1.65
CA GLY A 508 22.94 -24.59 -2.23
C GLY A 508 23.23 -23.20 -2.81
N ALA A 509 22.35 -22.22 -2.61
CA ALA A 509 22.61 -20.82 -2.91
C ALA A 509 23.87 -20.30 -2.16
N PRO A 510 24.49 -19.22 -2.67
CA PRO A 510 24.24 -18.63 -3.98
C PRO A 510 24.99 -19.38 -5.10
N SER A 511 24.41 -19.41 -6.31
CA SER A 511 25.12 -19.92 -7.50
C SER A 511 26.06 -18.87 -8.08
N ARG A 512 27.07 -19.33 -8.82
CA ARG A 512 28.03 -18.45 -9.48
C ARG A 512 27.36 -17.54 -10.50
N GLU A 513 26.49 -18.11 -11.34
CA GLU A 513 25.78 -17.35 -12.36
C GLU A 513 24.95 -16.23 -11.74
N TRP A 514 24.32 -16.48 -10.59
CA TRP A 514 23.49 -15.48 -9.91
C TRP A 514 24.31 -14.34 -9.28
N LEU A 515 25.46 -14.65 -8.67
CA LEU A 515 26.38 -13.62 -8.16
C LEU A 515 26.96 -12.77 -9.30
N GLU A 516 27.45 -13.42 -10.36
CA GLU A 516 28.08 -12.75 -11.50
C GLU A 516 27.09 -11.95 -12.35
N ALA A 517 25.80 -12.30 -12.36
CA ALA A 517 24.76 -11.56 -13.07
C ALA A 517 24.67 -10.09 -12.61
N THR A 518 25.00 -9.82 -11.34
CA THR A 518 24.90 -8.48 -10.76
C THR A 518 26.26 -7.88 -10.47
N PHE A 519 27.21 -8.64 -9.90
CA PHE A 519 28.56 -8.12 -9.65
C PHE A 519 29.40 -7.95 -10.92
N GLY A 520 29.02 -8.62 -12.00
CA GLY A 520 29.72 -8.63 -13.28
C GLY A 520 30.33 -9.99 -13.59
N ARG A 521 30.34 -10.36 -14.87
CA ARG A 521 30.85 -11.65 -15.35
C ARG A 521 32.33 -11.83 -14.98
N GLY A 522 32.68 -13.00 -14.44
CA GLY A 522 34.04 -13.37 -14.06
C GLY A 522 34.53 -12.81 -12.72
N THR A 523 33.67 -12.14 -11.94
CA THR A 523 34.02 -11.64 -10.61
C THR A 523 34.22 -12.74 -9.58
N CYS A 524 33.55 -13.88 -9.71
CA CYS A 524 33.69 -15.01 -8.78
C CYS A 524 34.96 -15.81 -9.08
N ARG A 525 35.90 -15.81 -8.14
CA ARG A 525 37.22 -16.45 -8.23
C ARG A 525 37.20 -17.80 -7.52
N ARG A 526 37.30 -18.88 -8.29
CA ARG A 526 37.34 -20.24 -7.76
C ARG A 526 38.74 -20.62 -7.35
N LEU A 527 38.85 -21.29 -6.21
CA LEU A 527 40.09 -21.88 -5.71
C LEU A 527 40.10 -23.38 -5.97
N ARG A 528 41.28 -23.94 -6.19
CA ARG A 528 41.50 -25.38 -6.22
C ARG A 528 41.64 -25.91 -4.80
N GLU A 529 41.44 -27.21 -4.63
CA GLU A 529 41.55 -27.85 -3.33
C GLU A 529 42.95 -27.68 -2.71
N ASP A 530 44.00 -27.66 -3.51
CA ASP A 530 45.39 -27.43 -3.07
C ASP A 530 45.71 -25.95 -2.76
N GLU A 531 44.83 -25.03 -3.15
CA GLU A 531 44.92 -23.60 -2.85
C GLU A 531 44.17 -23.22 -1.55
N LEU A 532 43.35 -24.13 -1.00
CA LEU A 532 42.63 -23.91 0.25
C LEU A 532 43.55 -24.11 1.47
N PRO A 533 43.52 -23.22 2.47
CA PRO A 533 44.27 -23.41 3.72
C PRO A 533 43.82 -24.68 4.46
N SER A 534 44.77 -25.44 5.02
CA SER A 534 44.46 -26.67 5.76
C SER A 534 43.64 -26.43 7.04
N GLY A 535 43.66 -25.21 7.59
CA GLY A 535 42.85 -24.81 8.75
C GLY A 535 41.42 -24.41 8.41
N LEU A 536 41.06 -24.29 7.12
CA LEU A 536 39.68 -24.12 6.69
C LEU A 536 39.01 -25.51 6.66
N THR A 537 38.35 -25.86 7.76
CA THR A 537 37.72 -27.17 7.96
C THR A 537 36.21 -27.15 7.71
N HIS A 538 35.59 -25.97 7.71
CA HIS A 538 34.17 -25.80 7.40
C HIS A 538 33.84 -26.22 5.95
N GLU A 539 33.15 -27.35 5.79
CA GLU A 539 32.91 -27.99 4.49
C GLU A 539 32.13 -27.08 3.51
N GLU A 540 31.09 -26.40 3.97
CA GLU A 540 30.28 -25.56 3.07
C GLU A 540 31.06 -24.35 2.53
N SER A 541 31.99 -23.81 3.33
CA SER A 541 32.87 -22.70 2.92
C SER A 541 33.89 -23.18 1.88
N ARG A 542 34.46 -24.37 2.07
CA ARG A 542 35.36 -25.00 1.09
C ARG A 542 34.63 -25.23 -0.24
N GLN A 543 33.44 -25.84 -0.17
CA GLN A 543 32.62 -26.09 -1.35
C GLN A 543 32.26 -24.78 -2.06
N PHE A 544 31.86 -23.74 -1.32
CA PHE A 544 31.56 -22.43 -1.89
C PHE A 544 32.77 -21.84 -2.65
N LEU A 545 33.96 -21.86 -2.06
CA LEU A 545 35.17 -21.33 -2.69
C LEU A 545 35.62 -22.12 -3.94
N MET A 546 35.37 -23.43 -3.98
CA MET A 546 35.72 -24.28 -5.12
C MET A 546 34.69 -24.23 -6.24
N GLU A 547 33.40 -24.26 -5.92
CA GLU A 547 32.31 -24.40 -6.90
C GLU A 547 31.76 -23.04 -7.37
N THR A 548 31.47 -22.13 -6.43
CA THR A 548 30.93 -20.80 -6.71
C THR A 548 32.04 -19.79 -6.93
N GLY A 549 33.01 -19.76 -6.01
CA GLY A 549 34.14 -18.83 -5.99
C GLY A 549 33.87 -17.57 -5.16
N LEU A 550 34.94 -16.97 -4.62
CA LEU A 550 34.88 -15.71 -3.89
C LEU A 550 34.72 -14.54 -4.88
N PRO A 551 33.65 -13.73 -4.80
CA PRO A 551 33.55 -12.51 -5.58
C PRO A 551 34.69 -11.55 -5.22
N ALA A 552 35.42 -11.04 -6.22
CA ALA A 552 36.39 -9.95 -6.06
C ALA A 552 35.70 -8.61 -6.33
N LEU A 553 35.36 -7.88 -5.25
CA LEU A 553 34.56 -6.67 -5.23
C LEU A 553 35.43 -5.48 -4.82
N SER A 554 35.40 -4.40 -5.60
CA SER A 554 36.19 -3.20 -5.31
C SER A 554 35.36 -1.92 -5.29
N HIS A 555 34.30 -1.85 -6.09
CA HIS A 555 33.47 -0.65 -6.28
C HIS A 555 31.97 -0.94 -6.34
N GLN A 556 31.57 -2.20 -6.19
CA GLN A 556 30.17 -2.61 -6.28
C GLN A 556 29.38 -2.20 -5.03
N LEU A 557 30.02 -2.16 -3.86
CA LEU A 557 29.39 -1.74 -2.62
C LEU A 557 30.18 -0.57 -2.02
N PRO A 558 29.53 0.49 -1.54
CA PRO A 558 30.23 1.67 -1.03
C PRO A 558 30.88 1.43 0.33
N PHE A 559 30.31 0.50 1.11
CA PHE A 559 30.75 0.20 2.48
C PHE A 559 31.74 -0.97 2.56
N MET A 560 32.01 -1.71 1.47
CA MET A 560 32.91 -2.87 1.56
C MET A 560 33.63 -3.25 0.26
N ASN A 561 34.75 -3.97 0.42
CA ASN A 561 35.49 -4.61 -0.68
C ASN A 561 35.97 -6.01 -0.29
N THR A 562 36.24 -6.86 -1.28
CA THR A 562 36.81 -8.20 -1.07
C THR A 562 38.12 -8.36 -1.82
N ILE A 563 38.95 -9.28 -1.36
CA ILE A 563 40.22 -9.62 -2.02
C ILE A 563 40.00 -10.41 -3.32
N ASP A 564 40.98 -10.35 -4.23
CA ASP A 564 41.09 -11.32 -5.32
C ASP A 564 41.84 -12.57 -4.80
N ALA A 565 41.09 -13.52 -4.23
CA ALA A 565 41.66 -14.71 -3.62
C ALA A 565 42.48 -15.58 -4.59
N ALA A 566 42.23 -15.51 -5.90
CA ALA A 566 43.05 -16.21 -6.89
C ALA A 566 44.43 -15.56 -7.06
N GLY A 567 44.53 -14.25 -6.80
CA GLY A 567 45.79 -13.51 -6.86
C GLY A 567 46.56 -13.49 -5.53
N THR A 568 45.87 -13.36 -4.40
CA THR A 568 46.49 -13.19 -3.08
C THR A 568 46.48 -14.45 -2.21
N GLY A 569 45.63 -15.42 -2.52
CA GLY A 569 45.27 -16.50 -1.59
C GLY A 569 44.47 -16.01 -0.39
N LEU A 570 44.00 -16.96 0.43
CA LEU A 570 43.40 -16.68 1.73
C LEU A 570 44.50 -16.58 2.80
N VAL A 571 44.82 -15.36 3.22
CA VAL A 571 45.89 -15.09 4.19
C VAL A 571 45.36 -15.23 5.62
N PRO A 572 45.98 -16.06 6.48
CA PRO A 572 45.57 -16.16 7.87
C PRO A 572 45.95 -14.89 8.63
N LEU A 573 45.02 -14.38 9.44
CA LEU A 573 45.22 -13.26 10.34
C LEU A 573 45.00 -13.72 11.79
N ARG A 574 45.74 -13.08 12.71
CA ARG A 574 45.50 -13.24 14.15
C ARG A 574 44.46 -12.23 14.59
N TRP A 575 43.57 -12.66 15.47
CA TRP A 575 42.71 -11.73 16.20
C TRP A 575 43.59 -10.78 17.01
N ALA A 576 43.30 -9.49 16.96
CA ALA A 576 44.10 -8.50 17.69
C ALA A 576 43.83 -8.63 19.20
N ASP A 577 44.89 -8.52 20.01
CA ASP A 577 44.79 -8.69 21.48
C ASP A 577 43.98 -7.55 22.15
N ASP A 578 43.81 -6.43 21.46
CA ASP A 578 43.07 -5.23 21.88
C ASP A 578 41.68 -5.08 21.23
N ALA A 579 41.27 -6.02 20.37
CA ALA A 579 39.95 -6.05 19.76
C ALA A 579 38.88 -6.62 20.71
N VAL A 580 37.60 -6.40 20.36
CA VAL A 580 36.46 -7.01 21.06
C VAL A 580 36.65 -8.54 21.07
N PRO A 581 36.58 -9.22 22.23
CA PRO A 581 36.75 -10.66 22.30
C PRO A 581 35.68 -11.38 21.51
N THR A 582 36.09 -12.36 20.70
CA THR A 582 35.19 -13.26 19.99
C THR A 582 35.13 -14.62 20.70
N GLU A 583 33.96 -15.27 20.69
CA GLU A 583 33.82 -16.66 21.15
C GLU A 583 34.38 -17.67 20.12
N LEU A 584 34.71 -17.21 18.92
CA LEU A 584 35.27 -18.04 17.85
C LEU A 584 36.76 -18.24 18.03
N SER A 585 37.23 -19.48 17.83
CA SER A 585 38.63 -19.85 18.05
C SER A 585 39.54 -19.63 16.83
N GLY A 586 38.96 -19.34 15.66
CA GLY A 586 39.70 -19.28 14.40
C GLY A 586 40.13 -20.69 13.93
N PRO A 587 41.04 -20.81 12.94
CA PRO A 587 41.85 -19.74 12.36
C PRO A 587 41.03 -18.77 11.49
N PHE A 588 41.41 -17.49 11.50
CA PHE A 588 40.73 -16.45 10.72
C PHE A 588 41.47 -16.16 9.42
N TYR A 589 40.74 -16.03 8.32
CA TYR A 589 41.29 -15.72 6.98
C TYR A 589 40.75 -14.41 6.45
N HIS A 590 41.61 -13.52 5.97
CA HIS A 590 41.21 -12.22 5.44
C HIS A 590 40.34 -12.36 4.18
N LEU A 591 39.16 -11.72 4.19
CA LEU A 591 38.25 -11.66 3.04
C LEU A 591 38.23 -10.28 2.37
N GLY A 592 38.55 -9.21 3.10
CA GLY A 592 38.48 -7.84 2.61
C GLY A 592 38.20 -6.84 3.73
N ASN A 593 37.61 -5.70 3.40
CA ASN A 593 37.36 -4.63 4.35
C ASN A 593 35.89 -4.20 4.38
N TRP A 594 35.41 -3.81 5.57
CA TRP A 594 34.10 -3.20 5.83
C TRP A 594 34.32 -1.85 6.51
N THR A 595 33.91 -0.75 5.87
CA THR A 595 33.99 0.62 6.40
C THR A 595 35.31 0.96 7.12
N GLY A 596 36.43 0.44 6.63
CA GLY A 596 37.78 0.68 7.18
C GLY A 596 38.34 -0.40 8.12
N GLY A 597 37.55 -1.40 8.52
CA GLY A 597 38.01 -2.56 9.31
C GLY A 597 38.09 -3.87 8.50
N ASN A 598 38.81 -4.87 9.01
CA ASN A 598 38.99 -6.14 8.28
C ASN A 598 37.80 -7.07 8.48
N ILE A 599 37.40 -7.73 7.39
CA ILE A 599 36.43 -8.82 7.38
C ILE A 599 37.21 -10.14 7.28
N LEU A 600 36.90 -11.07 8.17
CA LEU A 600 37.57 -12.35 8.30
C LEU A 600 36.58 -13.51 8.15
N LEU A 601 37.04 -14.60 7.56
CA LEU A 601 36.36 -15.90 7.54
C LEU A 601 36.91 -16.75 8.69
N ASP A 602 36.02 -17.25 9.56
CA ASP A 602 36.38 -18.30 10.51
C ASP A 602 36.50 -19.66 9.81
N GLY A 603 37.66 -20.29 9.95
CA GLY A 603 37.99 -21.57 9.32
C GLY A 603 37.21 -22.76 9.87
N GLU A 604 36.73 -22.69 11.11
CA GLU A 604 36.02 -23.78 11.78
C GLU A 604 34.51 -23.72 11.55
N THR A 605 33.89 -22.57 11.81
CA THR A 605 32.42 -22.41 11.69
C THR A 605 31.97 -21.89 10.33
N GLY A 606 32.88 -21.30 9.55
CA GLY A 606 32.53 -20.63 8.30
C GLY A 606 31.85 -19.27 8.46
N ALA A 607 31.71 -18.78 9.70
CA ALA A 607 31.16 -17.46 10.00
C ALA A 607 32.04 -16.35 9.42
N VAL A 608 31.42 -15.23 9.08
CA VAL A 608 32.11 -14.02 8.63
C VAL A 608 32.04 -13.00 9.76
N VAL A 609 33.20 -12.48 10.15
CA VAL A 609 33.36 -11.61 11.31
C VAL A 609 34.13 -10.34 10.96
N GLN A 610 33.92 -9.28 11.73
CA GLN A 610 34.71 -8.06 11.67
C GLN A 610 35.71 -8.03 12.83
N ASP A 611 36.91 -7.49 12.61
CA ASP A 611 38.04 -7.55 13.53
C ASP A 611 37.97 -6.56 14.73
N GLY A 612 36.84 -5.91 14.95
CA GLY A 612 36.60 -4.92 16.00
C GLY A 612 37.09 -3.51 15.67
N SER A 613 37.83 -3.32 14.57
CA SER A 613 38.43 -2.02 14.23
C SER A 613 37.45 -1.02 13.63
N THR A 614 36.24 -1.46 13.31
CA THR A 614 35.15 -0.63 12.78
C THR A 614 34.50 0.25 13.85
N GLY A 615 34.67 -0.07 15.14
CA GLY A 615 34.03 0.60 16.26
C GLY A 615 32.61 0.10 16.58
N TYR A 616 32.12 -0.92 15.88
CA TYR A 616 30.89 -1.63 16.23
C TYR A 616 31.17 -2.77 17.22
N ASP A 617 30.26 -2.96 18.17
CA ASP A 617 30.33 -4.06 19.14
C ASP A 617 29.96 -5.43 18.51
N ASP A 618 29.25 -5.42 17.39
CA ASP A 618 28.85 -6.62 16.65
C ASP A 618 30.05 -7.28 15.97
N VAL A 619 30.47 -8.45 16.46
CA VAL A 619 31.61 -9.17 15.92
C VAL A 619 31.24 -10.01 14.69
N VAL A 620 30.04 -10.60 14.67
CA VAL A 620 29.61 -11.53 13.60
C VAL A 620 28.77 -10.78 12.57
N LEU A 621 29.24 -10.77 11.32
CA LEU A 621 28.53 -10.17 10.19
C LEU A 621 27.57 -11.16 9.51
N ALA A 622 27.93 -12.44 9.50
CA ALA A 622 27.08 -13.51 8.97
C ALA A 622 27.46 -14.86 9.60
N SER A 623 26.48 -15.74 9.80
CA SER A 623 26.70 -17.09 10.32
C SER A 623 27.39 -18.03 9.32
N SER A 624 27.44 -17.66 8.03
CA SER A 624 28.21 -18.41 7.02
C SER A 624 28.66 -17.53 5.85
N LEU A 625 29.75 -17.94 5.19
CA LEU A 625 30.25 -17.32 3.96
C LEU A 625 29.20 -17.25 2.84
N ARG A 626 28.35 -18.27 2.72
CA ARG A 626 27.28 -18.32 1.69
C ARG A 626 26.23 -17.25 1.93
N LYS A 627 25.71 -17.17 3.16
CA LYS A 627 24.72 -16.16 3.55
C LYS A 627 25.26 -14.75 3.40
N PHE A 628 26.52 -14.53 3.80
CA PHE A 628 27.19 -13.25 3.62
C PHE A 628 27.11 -12.77 2.15
N PHE A 629 27.49 -13.61 1.19
CA PHE A 629 27.44 -13.23 -0.23
C PHE A 629 26.03 -13.16 -0.83
N ILE A 630 25.03 -13.85 -0.26
CA ILE A 630 23.62 -13.64 -0.61
C ILE A 630 23.22 -12.20 -0.23
N LEU A 631 23.50 -11.78 1.00
CA LEU A 631 23.15 -10.45 1.50
C LEU A 631 23.84 -9.34 0.68
N LEU A 632 25.15 -9.46 0.46
CA LEU A 632 25.90 -8.49 -0.36
C LEU A 632 25.35 -8.37 -1.78
N ARG A 633 24.94 -9.49 -2.37
CA ARG A 633 24.35 -9.54 -3.71
C ARG A 633 22.97 -8.87 -3.73
N LEU A 634 22.17 -8.99 -2.69
CA LEU A 634 20.89 -8.27 -2.56
C LEU A 634 21.10 -6.77 -2.34
N CYS A 635 22.05 -6.37 -1.49
CA CYS A 635 22.39 -4.95 -1.30
C CYS A 635 22.88 -4.29 -2.60
N HIS A 636 23.72 -4.98 -3.37
CA HIS A 636 24.17 -4.44 -4.66
C HIS A 636 23.03 -4.37 -5.67
N GLU A 637 22.12 -5.35 -5.69
CA GLU A 637 20.95 -5.32 -6.56
C GLU A 637 20.00 -4.16 -6.21
N PHE A 638 19.80 -3.88 -4.94
CA PHE A 638 19.08 -2.68 -4.49
C PHE A 638 19.74 -1.40 -5.01
N LEU A 639 21.07 -1.26 -4.89
CA LEU A 639 21.80 -0.08 -5.38
C LEU A 639 21.67 0.14 -6.88
N VAL A 640 21.64 -0.95 -7.66
CA VAL A 640 21.56 -0.87 -9.11
C VAL A 640 20.13 -0.96 -9.64
N SER A 641 19.13 -1.04 -8.76
CA SER A 641 17.71 -1.08 -9.15
C SER A 641 17.23 0.29 -9.62
N ASP A 642 16.53 0.30 -10.75
CA ASP A 642 16.01 1.52 -11.37
C ASP A 642 14.65 1.90 -10.77
N PHE A 643 14.57 2.12 -9.46
CA PHE A 643 13.32 2.49 -8.78
C PHE A 643 12.72 3.77 -9.38
N ALA A 644 11.43 3.73 -9.71
CA ALA A 644 10.74 4.82 -10.36
C ALA A 644 10.43 5.98 -9.38
N THR A 645 10.36 5.68 -8.08
CA THR A 645 9.98 6.62 -7.02
C THR A 645 10.76 6.33 -5.74
N ASN A 646 10.85 7.33 -4.85
CA ASN A 646 11.40 7.11 -3.51
C ASN A 646 10.52 6.17 -2.68
N TYR A 647 9.18 6.25 -2.83
CA TYR A 647 8.27 5.34 -2.13
C TYR A 647 8.56 3.87 -2.42
N GLU A 648 8.77 3.55 -3.70
CA GLU A 648 9.13 2.21 -4.12
C GLU A 648 10.51 1.77 -3.61
N ARG A 649 11.47 2.70 -3.56
CA ARG A 649 12.79 2.45 -2.99
C ARG A 649 12.68 2.17 -1.49
N ASP A 650 11.87 2.93 -0.76
CA ASP A 650 11.66 2.77 0.67
C ASP A 650 11.03 1.40 0.98
N ASP A 651 9.97 1.02 0.25
CA ASP A 651 9.34 -0.30 0.40
C ASP A 651 10.31 -1.46 0.09
N ALA A 652 11.17 -1.28 -0.93
CA ALA A 652 12.19 -2.26 -1.29
C ALA A 652 13.32 -2.35 -0.24
N LEU A 653 13.64 -1.24 0.43
CA LEU A 653 14.63 -1.20 1.50
C LEU A 653 14.12 -1.89 2.76
N GLU A 654 12.88 -1.62 3.16
CA GLU A 654 12.19 -2.33 4.26
C GLU A 654 12.15 -3.83 3.97
N SER A 655 11.81 -4.21 2.73
CA SER A 655 11.84 -5.61 2.30
C SER A 655 13.24 -6.23 2.39
N LEU A 656 14.28 -5.50 1.99
CA LEU A 656 15.67 -5.95 2.08
C LEU A 656 16.11 -6.18 3.54
N GLN A 657 15.70 -5.32 4.47
CA GLN A 657 15.96 -5.47 5.91
C GLN A 657 15.30 -6.75 6.44
N GLU A 658 14.03 -6.99 6.12
CA GLU A 658 13.34 -8.23 6.52
C GLU A 658 13.97 -9.49 5.91
N TRP A 659 14.37 -9.42 4.63
CA TRP A 659 15.05 -10.53 3.97
C TRP A 659 16.39 -10.84 4.65
N ALA A 660 17.13 -9.81 5.08
CA ALA A 660 18.40 -10.00 5.77
C ALA A 660 18.22 -10.83 7.04
N THR A 661 17.29 -10.42 7.91
CA THR A 661 16.95 -11.14 9.15
C THR A 661 16.45 -12.56 8.87
N LYS A 662 15.65 -12.75 7.81
CA LYS A 662 15.14 -14.07 7.41
C LYS A 662 16.24 -15.00 6.89
N ILE A 663 17.21 -14.47 6.13
CA ILE A 663 18.32 -15.24 5.56
C ILE A 663 19.34 -15.58 6.66
N ASP A 664 19.63 -14.61 7.52
CA ASP A 664 20.59 -14.76 8.60
C ASP A 664 20.17 -13.99 9.86
N PRO A 665 19.59 -14.65 10.88
CA PRO A 665 19.12 -13.97 12.10
C PRO A 665 20.20 -13.21 12.88
N VAL A 666 21.50 -13.46 12.61
CA VAL A 666 22.59 -12.67 13.21
C VAL A 666 22.60 -11.21 12.74
N THR A 667 21.85 -10.86 11.71
CA THR A 667 21.68 -9.47 11.26
C THR A 667 20.60 -8.72 12.02
N GLU A 668 19.76 -9.42 12.81
CA GLU A 668 18.74 -8.80 13.64
C GLU A 668 19.41 -7.91 14.69
N ASP A 669 18.99 -6.64 14.77
CA ASP A 669 19.54 -5.62 15.68
C ASP A 669 21.06 -5.33 15.55
N ALA A 670 21.72 -5.83 14.50
CA ALA A 670 23.14 -5.58 14.27
C ALA A 670 23.34 -4.16 13.72
N LEU A 671 23.92 -3.27 14.53
CA LEU A 671 24.13 -1.85 14.20
C LEU A 671 24.96 -1.66 12.92
N ILE A 672 25.90 -2.59 12.67
CA ILE A 672 26.73 -2.58 11.46
C ILE A 672 25.91 -2.82 10.18
N TRP A 673 24.86 -3.65 10.24
CA TRP A 673 23.93 -3.88 9.14
C TRP A 673 22.88 -2.78 9.03
N GLU A 674 22.38 -2.27 10.17
CA GLU A 674 21.49 -1.11 10.20
C GLU A 674 22.17 0.09 9.52
N HIS A 675 23.41 0.40 9.88
CA HIS A 675 24.17 1.49 9.27
C HIS A 675 24.42 1.25 7.77
N ALA A 676 24.78 0.03 7.38
CA ALA A 676 24.96 -0.29 5.97
C ALA A 676 23.66 -0.10 5.16
N LEU A 677 22.52 -0.59 5.68
CA LEU A 677 21.24 -0.54 4.99
C LEU A 677 20.58 0.85 5.03
N ASP A 678 20.70 1.59 6.12
CA ASP A 678 20.00 2.87 6.31
C ASP A 678 20.88 4.10 6.00
N THR A 679 22.17 4.05 6.33
CA THR A 679 23.07 5.22 6.18
C THR A 679 23.96 5.14 4.95
N GLU A 680 24.39 3.94 4.52
CA GLU A 680 25.31 3.81 3.37
C GLU A 680 24.59 3.51 2.06
N LEU A 681 23.39 2.90 2.08
CA LEU A 681 22.58 2.68 0.87
C LEU A 681 21.68 3.87 0.50
N ASN A 682 21.35 4.73 1.46
CA ASN A 682 20.39 5.83 1.30
C ASN A 682 20.97 7.08 0.58
N PRO A 683 22.23 7.52 0.81
CA PRO A 683 22.78 8.75 0.21
C PRO A 683 23.31 8.64 -1.23
N TRP A 684 23.39 7.46 -1.85
CA TRP A 684 23.98 7.29 -3.18
C TRP A 684 23.08 7.71 -4.36
N VAL A 685 22.23 8.72 -4.16
CA VAL A 685 21.29 9.27 -5.17
C VAL A 685 21.45 10.79 -5.34
N ALA A 686 22.35 11.46 -4.60
CA ALA A 686 22.60 12.90 -4.77
C ALA A 686 23.77 13.23 -5.74
N MET A 687 24.22 12.28 -6.57
CA MET A 687 25.18 12.54 -7.68
C MET A 687 24.62 12.16 -9.03
#